data_AF-A0A2G3DSZ8-F1
#
_entry.id   AF-A0A2G3DSZ8-F1
#
_cell.length_a   1.000
_cell.length_b   1.000
_cell.length_c   1.000
_cell.angle_alpha   90.00
_cell.angle_beta   90.00
_cell.angle_gamma   90.00
#
_symmetry.space_group_name_H-M   'P 1'
#
loop_
_entity.id
_entity.type
_entity.pdbx_description
1 polymer ?
#
loop_
_entity_poly.entity_id
_entity_poly.type
_entity_poly.pdbx_seq_one_letter_code
_entity_poly.pdbx_strand_id
1 'polypeptide(L)'
;MITKDSSFDKSKYLLENFPKAIEEEWLEVYYQPIVRSVNGKVCEEEALVRWDDPIMGVLNPGEFVPILEAVNAIATLDLYVLEHVLEKMKAQDEMGLYLVTTSINVSQIDFYCCDIVEEFAKRVQAAGIDFGKIAVEVTESAVCRNNEQVLSQLERFQELGFKVWMDDYGSGSASPVMLQRVHFDLLKINVGLISRISSSDNTKIIITELVRMAIALGIETAAEGVEDQEQVDFLLEVGCSKMQGFYYCRPIPVEKIFARYKSGNQIGFENPDEAEYFSEVGKVSLYDLSFLSQDDDQYASYFDTIPMVITEANDEMIHFVRGNRNFKRFIENNFPNSKEPYIYEFKKGKRGTGYYTFNAIRQCGQDGKRRIIDDRTRDGKTVQLLIQRIAVNKVTGMAALAIVILSVTDKPKKENDLTYNYVARALAEDYIYLYFVDMKTGEYVEYNPDGQNRDLSVEKSGKDFFKRIVSDAKKTVYSGDLDMFTEAMTMENVASNLKEHGTFSLTYRMYIDMKPTYVNLKAVKVRSGEDRVIIGVNNVDVQMRRQETIERIKEERITYARITALSGDIIAIYTVNPETNSYSMYKTSYMFQTLQLNSSGDDFFKDAIRDSTDVVYYEDLESFKRVFTKKNVLSTIDKEGIFVHTYRLCFDSNNPIYVTLKATLVEELDGTQLIVGLIDVDAQKRKELEYLKNLTVAENKANIDELTGVKNKNAYAEAENLLNEQIKTGKVKDYAIVVCDMNGLKDVNDTLGHLAGDQFIKDGCMLICNAFAHSPVYRVGGDEFVVIAQGKDYSKLDYLIEKIDKANAENKAKGRVTMAVGAAYGKEGLTVGDVFEQADANMYIKKKRMKQGDI
;
A
#
# COMPACT_ATOMS: atom_id res chain seq x y z
N MET A 1 -4.67 -54.72 -17.59
CA MET A 1 -4.49 -53.80 -18.73
C MET A 1 -5.73 -52.95 -18.84
N ILE A 2 -5.70 -51.77 -18.22
CA ILE A 2 -6.72 -50.73 -18.38
C ILE A 2 -6.11 -49.73 -19.37
N THR A 3 -6.88 -49.40 -20.40
CA THR A 3 -6.52 -48.58 -21.55
C THR A 3 -6.42 -47.10 -21.19
N LYS A 4 -5.42 -46.41 -21.78
CA LYS A 4 -5.03 -45.01 -21.59
C LYS A 4 -6.17 -43.99 -21.76
N ASP A 5 -6.64 -43.51 -20.61
CA ASP A 5 -6.82 -42.12 -20.14
C ASP A 5 -7.37 -41.05 -21.09
N SER A 6 -8.64 -40.71 -20.84
CA SER A 6 -9.12 -39.34 -20.85
C SER A 6 -8.28 -38.50 -19.88
N SER A 7 -7.75 -37.35 -20.31
CA SER A 7 -7.09 -36.43 -19.37
C SER A 7 -8.09 -35.98 -18.31
N PHE A 8 -7.82 -36.31 -17.06
CA PHE A 8 -8.57 -35.83 -15.92
C PHE A 8 -8.58 -34.29 -15.92
N ASP A 9 -9.75 -33.69 -16.15
CA ASP A 9 -9.93 -32.24 -16.08
C ASP A 9 -10.28 -31.85 -14.63
N LYS A 10 -9.25 -31.39 -13.92
CA LYS A 10 -9.36 -30.96 -12.51
C LYS A 10 -10.41 -29.87 -12.31
N SER A 11 -10.48 -28.89 -13.21
CA SER A 11 -11.39 -27.75 -13.05
C SER A 11 -12.84 -28.17 -13.19
N LYS A 12 -13.13 -28.98 -14.22
CA LYS A 12 -14.47 -29.53 -14.42
C LYS A 12 -14.91 -30.40 -13.24
N TYR A 13 -14.03 -31.28 -12.77
CA TYR A 13 -14.34 -32.16 -11.64
C TYR A 13 -14.68 -31.37 -10.38
N LEU A 14 -13.88 -30.34 -10.04
CA LEU A 14 -14.13 -29.53 -8.84
C LEU A 14 -15.47 -28.79 -8.94
N LEU A 15 -15.78 -28.18 -10.09
CA LEU A 15 -17.06 -27.49 -10.27
C LEU A 15 -18.28 -28.42 -10.14
N GLU A 16 -18.22 -29.62 -10.72
CA GLU A 16 -19.30 -30.61 -10.63
C GLU A 16 -19.50 -31.13 -9.19
N ASN A 17 -18.41 -31.23 -8.43
CA ASN A 17 -18.45 -31.76 -7.06
C ASN A 17 -18.56 -30.66 -5.99
N PHE A 18 -18.51 -29.38 -6.33
CA PHE A 18 -18.56 -28.30 -5.34
C PHE A 18 -19.86 -28.29 -4.50
N PRO A 19 -21.07 -28.42 -5.07
CA PRO A 19 -22.30 -28.51 -4.26
C PRO A 19 -22.29 -29.73 -3.34
N LYS A 20 -21.75 -30.85 -3.83
CA LYS A 20 -21.62 -32.08 -3.06
C LYS A 20 -20.59 -31.94 -1.93
N ALA A 21 -19.50 -31.20 -2.17
CA ALA A 21 -18.47 -30.93 -1.20
C ALA A 21 -18.99 -30.09 -0.01
N ILE A 22 -19.95 -29.19 -0.27
CA ILE A 22 -20.67 -28.46 0.78
C ILE A 22 -21.62 -29.40 1.54
N GLU A 23 -22.44 -30.17 0.83
CA GLU A 23 -23.47 -31.03 1.45
C GLU A 23 -22.87 -32.20 2.27
N GLU A 24 -21.78 -32.79 1.78
CA GLU A 24 -21.11 -33.93 2.42
C GLU A 24 -19.93 -33.52 3.31
N GLU A 25 -19.78 -32.24 3.65
CA GLU A 25 -18.73 -31.70 4.54
C GLU A 25 -17.29 -32.04 4.08
N TRP A 26 -17.03 -32.05 2.77
CA TRP A 26 -15.66 -32.19 2.24
C TRP A 26 -14.85 -30.89 2.36
N LEU A 27 -15.53 -29.77 2.59
CA LEU A 27 -14.92 -28.48 2.88
C LEU A 27 -14.73 -28.32 4.40
N GLU A 28 -13.48 -28.18 4.83
CA GLU A 28 -13.11 -28.00 6.23
C GLU A 28 -12.49 -26.62 6.44
N VAL A 29 -12.94 -25.90 7.48
CA VAL A 29 -12.40 -24.58 7.82
C VAL A 29 -11.31 -24.73 8.89
N TYR A 30 -10.08 -24.38 8.51
CA TYR A 30 -8.94 -24.30 9.42
C TYR A 30 -8.84 -22.88 9.95
N TYR A 31 -8.30 -22.75 11.16
CA TYR A 31 -8.09 -21.44 11.78
C TYR A 31 -6.61 -21.28 12.10
N GLN A 32 -6.04 -20.16 11.67
CA GLN A 32 -4.68 -19.79 12.02
C GLN A 32 -4.70 -18.63 13.03
N PRO A 33 -4.08 -18.78 14.21
CA PRO A 33 -4.09 -17.73 15.21
C PRO A 33 -3.21 -16.55 14.79
N ILE A 34 -3.73 -15.35 15.00
CA ILE A 34 -3.01 -14.08 14.94
C ILE A 34 -2.74 -13.65 16.40
N VAL A 35 -1.46 -13.57 16.73
CA VAL A 35 -0.98 -13.39 18.10
C VAL A 35 -0.62 -11.94 18.35
N ARG A 36 -1.14 -11.38 19.45
CA ARG A 36 -0.78 -10.05 19.91
C ARG A 36 0.69 -10.03 20.32
N SER A 37 1.45 -9.10 19.77
CA SER A 37 2.91 -9.08 19.92
C SER A 37 3.35 -8.94 21.39
N VAL A 38 2.66 -8.10 22.17
CA VAL A 38 3.09 -7.73 23.53
C VAL A 38 2.68 -8.69 24.65
N ASN A 39 1.64 -9.52 24.47
CA ASN A 39 1.18 -10.47 25.50
C ASN A 39 1.24 -11.94 25.05
N GLY A 40 1.54 -12.20 23.78
CA GLY A 40 1.65 -13.56 23.22
C GLY A 40 0.35 -14.36 23.19
N LYS A 41 -0.82 -13.71 23.30
CA LYS A 41 -2.13 -14.34 23.24
C LYS A 41 -2.76 -14.23 21.86
N VAL A 42 -3.62 -15.19 21.53
CA VAL A 42 -4.40 -15.16 20.29
C VAL A 42 -5.40 -14.02 20.43
N CYS A 43 -5.21 -12.95 19.66
CA CYS A 43 -6.09 -11.78 19.70
C CYS A 43 -7.10 -11.77 18.55
N GLU A 44 -6.77 -12.47 17.46
CA GLU A 44 -7.58 -12.65 16.28
C GLU A 44 -7.23 -13.99 15.63
N GLU A 45 -8.04 -14.44 14.68
CA GLU A 45 -7.84 -15.68 13.93
C GLU A 45 -8.19 -15.46 12.46
N GLU A 46 -7.52 -16.17 11.56
CA GLU A 46 -7.89 -16.20 10.14
C GLU A 46 -8.53 -17.54 9.79
N ALA A 47 -9.72 -17.49 9.18
CA ALA A 47 -10.41 -18.65 8.66
C ALA A 47 -9.91 -19.01 7.26
N LEU A 48 -9.42 -20.23 7.12
CA LEU A 48 -8.74 -20.75 5.94
C LEU A 48 -9.39 -22.05 5.51
N VAL A 49 -10.14 -22.01 4.42
CA VAL A 49 -10.81 -23.20 3.89
C VAL A 49 -9.82 -24.19 3.28
N ARG A 50 -10.10 -25.48 3.44
CA ARG A 50 -9.43 -26.61 2.79
C ARG A 50 -10.50 -27.51 2.21
N TRP A 51 -10.18 -28.19 1.13
CA TRP A 51 -11.09 -29.14 0.50
C TRP A 51 -10.47 -30.53 0.54
N ASP A 52 -10.95 -31.38 1.44
CA ASP A 52 -10.54 -32.79 1.54
C ASP A 52 -11.35 -33.63 0.54
N ASP A 53 -10.93 -33.57 -0.73
CA ASP A 53 -11.64 -34.27 -1.80
C ASP A 53 -11.32 -35.78 -1.76
N PRO A 54 -12.32 -36.67 -1.88
CA PRO A 54 -12.11 -38.11 -1.79
C PRO A 54 -11.21 -38.69 -2.90
N ILE A 55 -11.03 -37.98 -4.02
CA ILE A 55 -10.22 -38.42 -5.16
C ILE A 55 -8.88 -37.66 -5.21
N MET A 56 -8.89 -36.35 -5.01
CA MET A 56 -7.70 -35.51 -5.12
C MET A 56 -6.93 -35.33 -3.81
N GLY A 57 -7.51 -35.73 -2.67
CA GLY A 57 -6.99 -35.43 -1.34
C GLY A 57 -7.19 -33.96 -0.97
N VAL A 58 -6.41 -33.49 0.02
CA VAL A 58 -6.55 -32.14 0.56
C VAL A 58 -6.01 -31.09 -0.41
N LEU A 59 -6.90 -30.25 -0.94
CA LEU A 59 -6.61 -29.12 -1.82
C LEU A 59 -6.52 -27.81 -1.03
N ASN A 60 -5.59 -26.95 -1.44
CA ASN A 60 -5.46 -25.59 -0.89
C ASN A 60 -6.31 -24.58 -1.69
N PRO A 61 -6.69 -23.43 -1.09
CA PRO A 61 -7.51 -22.41 -1.75
C PRO A 61 -7.02 -22.01 -3.14
N GLY A 62 -5.71 -21.81 -3.33
CA GLY A 62 -5.12 -21.46 -4.63
C GLY A 62 -5.36 -22.47 -5.76
N GLU A 63 -5.80 -23.70 -5.44
CA GLU A 63 -6.09 -24.74 -6.42
C GLU A 63 -7.55 -24.77 -6.88
N PHE A 64 -8.48 -24.18 -6.11
CA PHE A 64 -9.92 -24.24 -6.39
C PHE A 64 -10.64 -22.88 -6.36
N VAL A 65 -10.15 -21.90 -5.59
CA VAL A 65 -10.73 -20.54 -5.54
C VAL A 65 -10.75 -19.89 -6.93
N PRO A 66 -9.66 -19.87 -7.74
CA PRO A 66 -9.71 -19.28 -9.08
C PRO A 66 -10.72 -19.96 -10.02
N ILE A 67 -11.02 -21.23 -9.79
CA ILE A 67 -11.97 -22.00 -10.58
C ILE A 67 -13.40 -21.62 -10.22
N LEU A 68 -13.70 -21.46 -8.91
CA LEU A 68 -14.99 -20.99 -8.42
C LEU A 68 -15.25 -19.52 -8.80
N GLU A 69 -14.21 -18.69 -8.76
CA GLU A 69 -14.23 -17.31 -9.22
C GLU A 69 -14.61 -17.21 -10.70
N ALA A 70 -14.03 -18.05 -11.57
CA ALA A 70 -14.30 -18.03 -13.01
C ALA A 70 -15.78 -18.32 -13.38
N VAL A 71 -16.53 -18.97 -12.50
CA VAL A 71 -17.96 -19.28 -12.69
C VAL A 71 -18.87 -18.52 -11.72
N ASN A 72 -18.35 -17.51 -11.01
CA ASN A 72 -19.10 -16.70 -10.04
C ASN A 72 -19.74 -17.51 -8.90
N ALA A 73 -19.14 -18.63 -8.50
CA ALA A 73 -19.61 -19.49 -7.40
C ALA A 73 -18.95 -19.17 -6.05
N ILE A 74 -17.98 -18.25 -6.02
CA ILE A 74 -17.14 -17.97 -4.85
C ILE A 74 -17.95 -17.45 -3.64
N ALA A 75 -18.99 -16.64 -3.86
CA ALA A 75 -19.89 -16.17 -2.79
C ALA A 75 -20.50 -17.30 -1.96
N THR A 76 -20.75 -18.47 -2.58
CA THR A 76 -21.31 -19.63 -1.87
C THR A 76 -20.27 -20.22 -0.91
N LEU A 77 -19.00 -20.25 -1.30
CA LEU A 77 -17.91 -20.69 -0.45
C LEU A 77 -17.71 -19.72 0.72
N ASP A 78 -17.70 -18.42 0.47
CA ASP A 78 -17.42 -17.42 1.50
C ASP A 78 -18.54 -17.37 2.54
N LEU A 79 -19.80 -17.52 2.11
CA LEU A 79 -20.94 -17.69 3.02
C LEU A 79 -20.88 -19.00 3.82
N TYR A 80 -20.43 -20.10 3.19
CA TYR A 80 -20.20 -21.36 3.90
C TYR A 80 -19.14 -21.21 4.99
N VAL A 81 -18.02 -20.53 4.69
CA VAL A 81 -16.97 -20.24 5.67
C VAL A 81 -17.51 -19.37 6.82
N LEU A 82 -18.29 -18.33 6.51
CA LEU A 82 -18.92 -17.49 7.53
C LEU A 82 -19.81 -18.30 8.48
N GLU A 83 -20.64 -19.19 7.95
CA GLU A 83 -21.52 -20.04 8.77
C GLU A 83 -20.70 -20.89 9.76
N HIS A 84 -19.61 -21.51 9.29
CA HIS A 84 -18.72 -22.32 10.13
C HIS A 84 -17.96 -21.48 11.17
N VAL A 85 -17.55 -20.26 10.82
CA VAL A 85 -16.94 -19.32 11.78
C VAL A 85 -17.93 -18.98 12.89
N LEU A 86 -19.19 -18.71 12.55
CA LEU A 86 -20.23 -18.37 13.52
C LEU A 86 -20.58 -19.56 14.43
N GLU A 87 -20.64 -20.77 13.90
CA GLU A 87 -20.83 -21.99 14.68
C GLU A 87 -19.67 -22.23 15.65
N LYS A 88 -18.44 -22.08 15.17
CA LYS A 88 -17.23 -22.16 16.00
C LYS A 88 -17.23 -21.13 17.12
N MET A 89 -17.63 -19.88 16.84
CA MET A 89 -17.75 -18.84 17.87
C MET A 89 -18.80 -19.18 18.93
N LYS A 90 -19.97 -19.69 18.55
CA LYS A 90 -20.98 -20.14 19.52
C LYS A 90 -20.45 -21.25 20.41
N ALA A 91 -19.83 -22.28 19.81
CA ALA A 91 -19.23 -23.37 20.58
C ALA A 91 -18.11 -22.88 21.52
N GLN A 92 -17.34 -21.88 21.09
CA GLN A 92 -16.29 -21.26 21.89
C GLN A 92 -16.87 -20.49 23.11
N ASP A 93 -17.94 -19.75 22.92
CA ASP A 93 -18.65 -19.02 23.98
C ASP A 93 -19.29 -19.98 25.00
N GLU A 94 -19.90 -21.08 24.53
CA GLU A 94 -20.44 -22.15 25.40
C GLU A 94 -19.36 -22.81 26.27
N MET A 95 -18.12 -22.86 25.78
CA MET A 95 -16.96 -23.34 26.54
C MET A 95 -16.40 -22.29 27.52
N GLY A 96 -16.97 -21.08 27.57
CA GLY A 96 -16.51 -19.97 28.41
C GLY A 96 -15.17 -19.38 27.96
N LEU A 97 -14.84 -19.50 26.67
CA LEU A 97 -13.61 -18.96 26.09
C LEU A 97 -13.89 -17.59 25.46
N TYR A 98 -12.93 -16.68 25.58
CA TYR A 98 -13.05 -15.34 24.99
C TYR A 98 -13.19 -15.39 23.48
N LEU A 99 -14.16 -14.65 22.94
CA LEU A 99 -14.33 -14.46 21.50
C LEU A 99 -13.38 -13.38 20.98
N VAL A 100 -12.53 -13.77 20.04
CA VAL A 100 -11.61 -12.90 19.31
C VAL A 100 -12.16 -12.60 17.92
N THR A 101 -11.64 -11.57 17.25
CA THR A 101 -12.03 -11.30 15.87
C THR A 101 -11.61 -12.47 14.99
N THR A 102 -12.48 -12.97 14.12
CA THR A 102 -12.12 -13.93 13.07
C THR A 102 -12.29 -13.31 11.71
N SER A 103 -11.25 -13.37 10.88
CA SER A 103 -11.29 -12.88 9.52
C SER A 103 -11.70 -13.93 8.51
N ILE A 104 -12.35 -13.45 7.45
CA ILE A 104 -12.80 -14.22 6.31
C ILE A 104 -12.33 -13.50 5.06
N ASN A 105 -11.66 -14.24 4.18
CA ASN A 105 -11.27 -13.75 2.87
C ASN A 105 -12.52 -13.56 2.00
N VAL A 106 -12.66 -12.38 1.38
CA VAL A 106 -13.76 -12.09 0.45
C VAL A 106 -13.19 -11.72 -0.91
N SER A 107 -13.65 -12.41 -1.95
CA SER A 107 -13.21 -12.14 -3.32
C SER A 107 -13.77 -10.82 -3.84
N GLN A 108 -13.03 -10.17 -4.74
CA GLN A 108 -13.55 -9.02 -5.47
C GLN A 108 -14.83 -9.36 -6.25
N ILE A 109 -14.98 -10.62 -6.67
CA ILE A 109 -16.11 -11.11 -7.46
C ILE A 109 -17.41 -11.11 -6.66
N ASP A 110 -17.36 -11.31 -5.34
CA ASP A 110 -18.57 -11.36 -4.50
C ASP A 110 -19.37 -10.07 -4.52
N PHE A 111 -18.66 -8.94 -4.54
CA PHE A 111 -19.24 -7.59 -4.63
C PHE A 111 -20.00 -7.35 -5.95
N TYR A 112 -19.80 -8.19 -6.96
CA TYR A 112 -20.49 -8.13 -8.25
C TYR A 112 -21.61 -9.17 -8.38
N CYS A 113 -21.46 -10.31 -7.73
CA CYS A 113 -22.38 -11.44 -7.89
C CYS A 113 -23.62 -11.33 -7.00
N CYS A 114 -23.50 -10.72 -5.81
CA CYS A 114 -24.62 -10.56 -4.87
C CYS A 114 -24.41 -9.37 -3.91
N ASP A 115 -25.43 -9.05 -3.09
CA ASP A 115 -25.24 -8.14 -1.95
C ASP A 115 -24.61 -8.91 -0.79
N ILE A 116 -23.30 -9.14 -0.89
CA ILE A 116 -22.54 -9.93 0.09
C ILE A 116 -22.60 -9.30 1.49
N VAL A 117 -22.70 -7.97 1.57
CA VAL A 117 -22.80 -7.23 2.83
C VAL A 117 -24.09 -7.57 3.56
N GLU A 118 -25.22 -7.56 2.86
CA GLU A 118 -26.53 -7.91 3.44
C GLU A 118 -26.56 -9.39 3.89
N GLU A 119 -26.01 -10.30 3.08
CA GLU A 119 -25.99 -11.73 3.41
C GLU A 119 -25.08 -12.05 4.61
N PHE A 120 -23.97 -11.34 4.78
CA PHE A 120 -23.13 -11.38 5.97
C PHE A 120 -23.88 -10.83 7.19
N ALA A 121 -24.42 -9.61 7.09
CA ALA A 121 -25.12 -8.94 8.17
C ALA A 121 -26.27 -9.78 8.73
N LYS A 122 -27.08 -10.37 7.83
CA LYS A 122 -28.19 -11.25 8.18
C LYS A 122 -27.75 -12.47 8.98
N ARG A 123 -26.66 -13.15 8.56
CA ARG A 123 -26.15 -14.36 9.24
C ARG A 123 -25.53 -14.05 10.60
N VAL A 124 -24.71 -13.01 10.67
CA VAL A 124 -24.06 -12.58 11.92
C VAL A 124 -25.11 -12.12 12.94
N GLN A 125 -26.10 -11.34 12.50
CA GLN A 125 -27.21 -10.92 13.35
C GLN A 125 -28.04 -12.12 13.83
N ALA A 126 -28.36 -13.08 12.95
CA ALA A 126 -29.09 -14.28 13.32
C ALA A 126 -28.29 -15.17 14.30
N ALA A 127 -26.96 -15.13 14.23
CA ALA A 127 -26.09 -15.82 15.17
C ALA A 127 -25.99 -15.12 16.55
N GLY A 128 -26.41 -13.86 16.67
CA GLY A 128 -26.30 -13.07 17.89
C GLY A 128 -24.86 -12.68 18.23
N ILE A 129 -23.97 -12.67 17.23
CA ILE A 129 -22.56 -12.29 17.38
C ILE A 129 -22.41 -10.80 17.05
N ASP A 130 -21.57 -10.10 17.81
CA ASP A 130 -21.22 -8.70 17.54
C ASP A 130 -20.50 -8.56 16.19
N PHE A 131 -20.90 -7.59 15.35
CA PHE A 131 -20.33 -7.40 14.02
C PHE A 131 -18.82 -7.16 14.07
N GLY A 132 -18.32 -6.50 15.12
CA GLY A 132 -16.89 -6.23 15.32
C GLY A 132 -16.04 -7.49 15.61
N LYS A 133 -16.66 -8.67 15.75
CA LYS A 133 -15.98 -9.97 15.84
C LYS A 133 -15.72 -10.62 14.49
N ILE A 134 -16.27 -10.08 13.40
CA ILE A 134 -16.01 -10.55 12.04
C ILE A 134 -15.19 -9.49 11.32
N ALA A 135 -14.11 -9.93 10.69
CA ALA A 135 -13.32 -9.11 9.80
C ALA A 135 -13.42 -9.62 8.36
N VAL A 136 -13.54 -8.69 7.42
CA VAL A 136 -13.48 -9.00 5.99
C VAL A 136 -12.09 -8.66 5.49
N GLU A 137 -11.39 -9.67 4.96
CA GLU A 137 -10.09 -9.52 4.32
C GLU A 137 -10.26 -9.34 2.81
N VAL A 138 -9.63 -8.28 2.27
CA VAL A 138 -9.55 -8.04 0.83
C VAL A 138 -8.11 -7.82 0.40
N THR A 139 -7.73 -8.41 -0.73
CA THR A 139 -6.37 -8.27 -1.25
C THR A 139 -6.08 -6.84 -1.72
N GLU A 140 -4.81 -6.44 -1.64
CA GLU A 140 -4.29 -5.18 -2.18
C GLU A 140 -4.81 -4.93 -3.62
N SER A 141 -4.77 -5.95 -4.48
CA SER A 141 -5.18 -5.85 -5.89
C SER A 141 -6.67 -5.55 -6.10
N ALA A 142 -7.54 -6.00 -5.20
CA ALA A 142 -8.99 -5.79 -5.29
C ALA A 142 -9.38 -4.32 -5.10
N VAL A 143 -8.58 -3.57 -4.33
CA VAL A 143 -8.83 -2.16 -3.97
C VAL A 143 -8.21 -1.19 -5.00
N CYS A 144 -7.18 -1.61 -5.74
CA CYS A 144 -6.37 -0.72 -6.58
C CYS A 144 -7.00 -0.29 -7.91
N ARG A 145 -8.01 -1.00 -8.40
CA ARG A 145 -8.54 -0.80 -9.77
C ARG A 145 -9.53 0.36 -9.92
N ASN A 146 -9.48 1.38 -9.05
CA ASN A 146 -10.40 2.53 -9.05
C ASN A 146 -11.88 2.06 -9.10
N ASN A 147 -12.17 1.04 -8.30
CA ASN A 147 -13.40 0.28 -8.35
C ASN A 147 -14.36 0.79 -7.27
N GLU A 148 -14.97 1.95 -7.52
CA GLU A 148 -15.88 2.65 -6.60
C GLU A 148 -16.96 1.72 -6.00
N GLN A 149 -17.39 0.72 -6.76
CA GLN A 149 -18.33 -0.29 -6.27
C GLN A 149 -17.74 -1.06 -5.08
N VAL A 150 -16.53 -1.61 -5.19
CA VAL A 150 -15.89 -2.35 -4.07
C VAL A 150 -15.65 -1.43 -2.88
N LEU A 151 -15.17 -0.21 -3.10
CA LEU A 151 -14.93 0.75 -2.01
C LEU A 151 -16.23 1.04 -1.26
N SER A 152 -17.34 1.28 -1.97
CA SER A 152 -18.65 1.52 -1.34
C SER A 152 -19.16 0.32 -0.53
N GLN A 153 -18.85 -0.91 -0.94
CA GLN A 153 -19.24 -2.11 -0.18
C GLN A 153 -18.40 -2.29 1.08
N LEU A 154 -17.11 -1.96 1.03
CA LEU A 154 -16.24 -1.95 2.20
C LEU A 154 -16.69 -0.91 3.22
N GLU A 155 -17.05 0.29 2.77
CA GLU A 155 -17.63 1.33 3.63
C GLU A 155 -18.93 0.83 4.30
N ARG A 156 -19.82 0.16 3.53
CA ARG A 156 -21.05 -0.44 4.10
C ARG A 156 -20.76 -1.49 5.17
N PHE A 157 -19.73 -2.33 4.98
CA PHE A 157 -19.30 -3.28 6.02
C PHE A 157 -18.91 -2.54 7.30
N GLN A 158 -18.11 -1.47 7.19
CA GLN A 158 -17.69 -0.68 8.34
C GLN A 158 -18.83 0.07 9.04
N GLU A 159 -19.76 0.64 8.28
CA GLU A 159 -20.94 1.32 8.83
C GLU A 159 -21.80 0.38 9.68
N LEU A 160 -21.83 -0.91 9.33
CA LEU A 160 -22.51 -1.96 10.11
C LEU A 160 -21.70 -2.42 11.33
N GLY A 161 -20.42 -2.05 11.42
CA GLY A 161 -19.52 -2.40 12.53
C GLY A 161 -18.62 -3.62 12.26
N PHE A 162 -18.59 -4.14 11.03
CA PHE A 162 -17.58 -5.13 10.65
C PHE A 162 -16.20 -4.47 10.55
N LYS A 163 -15.15 -5.24 10.83
CA LYS A 163 -13.78 -4.80 10.56
C LYS A 163 -13.42 -5.07 9.11
N VAL A 164 -12.61 -4.20 8.51
CA VAL A 164 -12.10 -4.35 7.15
C VAL A 164 -10.58 -4.35 7.16
N TRP A 165 -10.01 -5.43 6.64
CA TRP A 165 -8.57 -5.68 6.64
C TRP A 165 -8.04 -5.69 5.23
N MET A 166 -6.86 -5.11 5.03
CA MET A 166 -6.13 -5.20 3.77
C MET A 166 -5.11 -6.33 3.86
N ASP A 167 -5.26 -7.30 2.97
CA ASP A 167 -4.36 -8.43 2.84
C ASP A 167 -3.28 -8.19 1.78
N ASP A 168 -2.17 -8.92 1.89
CA ASP A 168 -1.04 -8.91 0.96
C ASP A 168 -0.36 -7.54 0.76
N TYR A 169 -0.47 -6.63 1.73
CA TYR A 169 0.07 -5.27 1.57
C TYR A 169 1.59 -5.27 1.43
N GLY A 170 2.07 -4.61 0.37
CA GLY A 170 3.49 -4.57 -0.01
C GLY A 170 3.84 -5.53 -1.15
N SER A 171 2.85 -6.18 -1.77
CA SER A 171 3.01 -6.97 -2.99
C SER A 171 3.28 -6.10 -4.23
N GLY A 172 3.00 -4.79 -4.14
CA GLY A 172 3.30 -3.79 -5.17
C GLY A 172 2.09 -3.38 -6.02
N SER A 173 0.88 -3.67 -5.56
CA SER A 173 -0.36 -3.39 -6.31
C SER A 173 -1.03 -2.07 -5.90
N ALA A 174 -0.92 -1.66 -4.62
CA ALA A 174 -1.52 -0.48 -4.01
C ALA A 174 -0.52 0.60 -3.68
N SER A 175 -0.93 1.83 -4.00
CA SER A 175 -0.28 3.03 -3.52
C SER A 175 -0.78 3.34 -2.10
N PRO A 176 0.09 3.90 -1.21
CA PRO A 176 -0.33 4.50 0.06
C PRO A 176 -1.50 5.49 -0.04
N VAL A 177 -1.74 6.05 -1.25
CA VAL A 177 -2.91 6.88 -1.55
C VAL A 177 -4.25 6.15 -1.30
N MET A 178 -4.30 4.82 -1.50
CA MET A 178 -5.54 4.06 -1.26
C MET A 178 -5.93 4.03 0.22
N LEU A 179 -4.95 4.09 1.12
CA LEU A 179 -5.19 4.16 2.58
C LEU A 179 -5.84 5.48 3.01
N GLN A 180 -5.89 6.49 2.14
CA GLN A 180 -6.63 7.73 2.41
C GLN A 180 -8.11 7.64 1.99
N ARG A 181 -8.46 6.68 1.12
CA ARG A 181 -9.82 6.55 0.56
C ARG A 181 -10.70 5.62 1.38
N VAL A 182 -10.15 4.51 1.85
CA VAL A 182 -10.85 3.54 2.69
C VAL A 182 -10.14 3.45 4.02
N HIS A 183 -10.93 3.50 5.10
CA HIS A 183 -10.41 3.23 6.43
C HIS A 183 -10.17 1.73 6.55
N PHE A 184 -8.96 1.30 6.88
CA PHE A 184 -8.68 -0.10 7.18
C PHE A 184 -8.40 -0.23 8.67
N ASP A 185 -8.93 -1.28 9.31
CA ASP A 185 -8.67 -1.58 10.71
C ASP A 185 -7.30 -2.24 10.89
N LEU A 186 -6.86 -3.01 9.88
CA LEU A 186 -5.63 -3.79 9.91
C LEU A 186 -4.98 -3.86 8.52
N LEU A 187 -3.66 -3.68 8.45
CA LEU A 187 -2.84 -4.03 7.29
C LEU A 187 -2.04 -5.30 7.59
N LYS A 188 -2.21 -6.34 6.77
CA LYS A 188 -1.39 -7.55 6.82
C LYS A 188 -0.17 -7.37 5.89
N ILE A 189 1.02 -7.43 6.47
CA ILE A 189 2.29 -7.27 5.77
C ILE A 189 2.66 -8.60 5.13
N ASN A 190 2.75 -8.60 3.80
CA ASN A 190 2.95 -9.80 2.99
C ASN A 190 4.21 -10.60 3.41
N VAL A 191 4.07 -11.94 3.40
CA VAL A 191 5.12 -12.91 3.72
C VAL A 191 6.43 -12.70 2.91
N GLY A 192 6.34 -12.18 1.69
CA GLY A 192 7.50 -11.87 0.85
C GLY A 192 8.42 -10.79 1.42
N LEU A 193 7.87 -9.85 2.21
CA LEU A 193 8.66 -8.87 2.97
C LEU A 193 9.20 -9.50 4.26
N ILE A 194 8.35 -10.21 5.02
CA ILE A 194 8.72 -10.78 6.32
C ILE A 194 9.85 -11.82 6.18
N SER A 195 9.78 -12.70 5.18
CA SER A 195 10.82 -13.72 4.91
C SER A 195 12.21 -13.14 4.60
N ARG A 196 12.31 -11.86 4.24
CA ARG A 196 13.57 -11.19 3.91
C ARG A 196 14.17 -10.39 5.06
N ILE A 197 13.52 -10.33 6.22
CA ILE A 197 14.01 -9.62 7.41
C ILE A 197 15.45 -10.03 7.73
N SER A 198 15.75 -11.33 7.83
CA SER A 198 17.10 -11.81 8.20
C SER A 198 18.18 -11.60 7.12
N SER A 199 17.80 -11.24 5.89
CA SER A 199 18.73 -11.16 4.75
C SER A 199 18.90 -9.76 4.15
N SER A 200 18.09 -8.77 4.57
CA SER A 200 18.08 -7.45 3.94
C SER A 200 17.75 -6.32 4.91
N ASP A 201 18.75 -5.50 5.22
CA ASP A 201 18.56 -4.27 6.01
C ASP A 201 17.61 -3.28 5.32
N ASN A 202 17.62 -3.22 3.98
CA ASN A 202 16.66 -2.40 3.22
C ASN A 202 15.22 -2.86 3.47
N THR A 203 14.99 -4.17 3.58
CA THR A 203 13.65 -4.69 3.90
C THR A 203 13.24 -4.32 5.31
N LYS A 204 14.17 -4.37 6.27
CA LYS A 204 13.92 -3.90 7.64
C LYS A 204 13.53 -2.42 7.66
N ILE A 205 14.21 -1.57 6.89
CA ILE A 205 13.86 -0.13 6.75
C ILE A 205 12.44 0.02 6.17
N ILE A 206 12.12 -0.70 5.09
CA ILE A 206 10.79 -0.65 4.46
C ILE A 206 9.70 -1.04 5.45
N ILE A 207 9.84 -2.16 6.16
CA ILE A 207 8.88 -2.61 7.17
C ILE A 207 8.74 -1.56 8.28
N THR A 208 9.85 -0.96 8.72
CA THR A 208 9.83 0.08 9.77
C THR A 208 9.00 1.30 9.34
N GLU A 209 9.22 1.81 8.13
CA GLU A 209 8.47 2.97 7.62
C GLU A 209 7.00 2.61 7.29
N LEU A 210 6.73 1.39 6.82
CA LEU A 210 5.36 0.91 6.59
C LEU A 210 4.57 0.85 7.90
N VAL A 211 5.13 0.26 8.95
CA VAL A 211 4.49 0.18 10.27
C VAL A 211 4.29 1.57 10.85
N ARG A 212 5.29 2.45 10.76
CA ARG A 212 5.18 3.84 11.21
C ARG A 212 4.06 4.59 10.49
N MET A 213 3.96 4.44 9.17
CA MET A 213 2.91 5.05 8.36
C MET A 213 1.53 4.52 8.78
N ALA A 214 1.36 3.21 8.91
CA ALA A 214 0.11 2.59 9.34
C ALA A 214 -0.35 3.14 10.71
N ILE A 215 0.57 3.19 11.69
CA ILE A 215 0.29 3.76 13.01
C ILE A 215 -0.12 5.24 12.90
N ALA A 216 0.58 6.03 12.08
CA ALA A 216 0.26 7.45 11.89
C ALA A 216 -1.12 7.68 11.24
N LEU A 217 -1.59 6.71 10.44
CA LEU A 217 -2.94 6.69 9.87
C LEU A 217 -3.99 6.09 10.82
N GLY A 218 -3.58 5.63 12.01
CA GLY A 218 -4.46 4.98 12.99
C GLY A 218 -4.78 3.52 12.68
N ILE A 219 -4.04 2.89 11.77
CA ILE A 219 -4.27 1.52 11.30
C ILE A 219 -3.36 0.54 12.05
N GLU A 220 -3.89 -0.59 12.53
CA GLU A 220 -3.06 -1.66 13.10
C GLU A 220 -2.27 -2.41 12.03
N THR A 221 -1.22 -3.11 12.45
CA THR A 221 -0.40 -3.95 11.55
C THR A 221 -0.30 -5.39 12.05
N ALA A 222 -0.37 -6.33 11.11
CA ALA A 222 -0.09 -7.74 11.33
C ALA A 222 1.02 -8.19 10.38
N ALA A 223 2.03 -8.89 10.89
CA ALA A 223 3.06 -9.50 10.05
C ALA A 223 2.72 -10.96 9.75
N GLU A 224 2.73 -11.33 8.48
CA GLU A 224 2.41 -12.68 8.03
C GLU A 224 3.65 -13.53 7.78
N GLY A 225 3.50 -14.85 7.95
CA GLY A 225 4.58 -15.80 7.67
C GLY A 225 5.77 -15.65 8.59
N VAL A 226 5.53 -15.31 9.86
CA VAL A 226 6.58 -15.32 10.89
C VAL A 226 6.96 -16.76 11.22
N GLU A 227 8.23 -17.12 11.01
CA GLU A 227 8.74 -18.48 11.14
C GLU A 227 9.86 -18.62 12.19
N ASP A 228 10.54 -17.54 12.55
CA ASP A 228 11.67 -17.58 13.48
C ASP A 228 11.68 -16.44 14.52
N GLN A 229 12.55 -16.60 15.54
CA GLN A 229 12.68 -15.65 16.65
C GLN A 229 13.26 -14.30 16.22
N GLU A 230 14.15 -14.25 15.22
CA GLU A 230 14.76 -12.99 14.79
C GLU A 230 13.69 -12.06 14.18
N GLN A 231 12.79 -12.63 13.39
CA GLN A 231 11.64 -11.93 12.83
C GLN A 231 10.74 -11.38 13.94
N VAL A 232 10.41 -12.21 14.95
CA VAL A 232 9.60 -11.80 16.11
C VAL A 232 10.24 -10.64 16.85
N ASP A 233 11.53 -10.75 17.19
CA ASP A 233 12.26 -9.72 17.92
C ASP A 233 12.30 -8.40 17.14
N PHE A 234 12.56 -8.45 15.84
CA PHE A 234 12.57 -7.26 14.99
C PHE A 234 11.18 -6.59 14.90
N LEU A 235 10.14 -7.37 14.63
CA LEU A 235 8.77 -6.85 14.51
C LEU A 235 8.26 -6.28 15.84
N LEU A 236 8.68 -6.85 16.97
CA LEU A 236 8.45 -6.29 18.31
C LEU A 236 9.10 -4.93 18.50
N GLU A 237 10.35 -4.75 18.05
CA GLU A 237 11.07 -3.46 18.17
C GLU A 237 10.45 -2.37 17.27
N VAL A 238 10.01 -2.72 16.07
CA VAL A 238 9.37 -1.80 15.13
C VAL A 238 8.02 -1.29 15.63
N GLY A 239 7.32 -2.07 16.46
CA GLY A 239 5.97 -1.73 16.93
C GLY A 239 4.86 -2.39 16.09
N CYS A 240 5.15 -3.53 15.45
CA CYS A 240 4.11 -4.33 14.81
C CYS A 240 3.17 -4.90 15.88
N SER A 241 1.87 -4.64 15.77
CA SER A 241 0.88 -4.95 16.81
C SER A 241 0.54 -6.44 16.89
N LYS A 242 0.62 -7.16 15.76
CA LYS A 242 0.14 -8.53 15.63
C LYS A 242 1.09 -9.36 14.75
N MET A 243 1.12 -10.66 14.98
CA MET A 243 1.98 -11.59 14.23
C MET A 243 1.26 -12.89 13.94
N GLN A 244 1.44 -13.40 12.74
CA GLN A 244 0.85 -14.65 12.28
C GLN A 244 1.92 -15.46 11.55
N GLY A 245 1.99 -16.76 11.83
CA GLY A 245 2.93 -17.63 11.15
C GLY A 245 3.22 -18.92 11.88
N PHE A 246 4.05 -19.76 11.25
CA PHE A 246 4.36 -21.11 11.74
C PHE A 246 5.20 -21.12 13.01
N TYR A 247 5.85 -20.00 13.35
CA TYR A 247 6.49 -19.82 14.65
C TYR A 247 5.51 -20.06 15.80
N TYR A 248 4.27 -19.58 15.68
CA TYR A 248 3.23 -19.75 16.71
C TYR A 248 2.39 -21.01 16.48
N CYS A 249 1.72 -21.09 15.33
CA CYS A 249 0.88 -22.23 14.99
C CYS A 249 0.57 -22.25 13.49
N ARG A 250 0.62 -23.43 12.89
CA ARG A 250 0.02 -23.69 11.58
C ARG A 250 -1.52 -23.60 11.66
N PRO A 251 -2.22 -23.36 10.55
CA PRO A 251 -3.67 -23.51 10.51
C PRO A 251 -4.07 -24.90 11.04
N ILE A 252 -5.07 -24.95 11.92
CA ILE A 252 -5.60 -26.20 12.49
C ILE A 252 -7.13 -26.16 12.50
N PRO A 253 -7.81 -27.33 12.40
CA PRO A 253 -9.26 -27.38 12.46
C PRO A 253 -9.76 -27.14 13.89
N VAL A 254 -11.05 -26.81 14.02
CA VAL A 254 -11.68 -26.37 15.26
C VAL A 254 -11.54 -27.40 16.39
N GLU A 255 -11.61 -28.68 16.09
CA GLU A 255 -11.51 -29.77 17.07
C GLU A 255 -10.13 -29.76 17.75
N LYS A 256 -9.07 -29.47 16.97
CA LYS A 256 -7.71 -29.38 17.51
C LYS A 256 -7.54 -28.14 18.39
N ILE A 257 -8.23 -27.05 18.10
CA ILE A 257 -8.23 -25.86 18.96
C ILE A 257 -8.84 -26.20 20.32
N PHE A 258 -10.06 -26.74 20.33
CA PHE A 258 -10.73 -27.10 21.58
C PHE A 258 -10.02 -28.23 22.33
N ALA A 259 -9.40 -29.18 21.64
CA ALA A 259 -8.55 -30.21 22.26
C ALA A 259 -7.32 -29.60 22.96
N ARG A 260 -6.70 -28.56 22.39
CA ARG A 260 -5.59 -27.85 23.06
C ARG A 260 -6.04 -27.20 24.36
N TYR A 261 -7.22 -26.57 24.39
CA TYR A 261 -7.78 -26.01 25.63
C TYR A 261 -8.10 -27.07 26.68
N LYS A 262 -8.67 -28.20 26.27
CA LYS A 262 -8.95 -29.32 27.19
C LYS A 262 -7.69 -29.96 27.76
N SER A 263 -6.60 -29.99 26.99
CA SER A 263 -5.32 -30.57 27.39
C SER A 263 -4.34 -29.61 28.07
N GLY A 264 -4.68 -28.30 28.17
CA GLY A 264 -3.80 -27.30 28.78
C GLY A 264 -2.63 -26.84 27.90
N ASN A 265 -2.62 -27.20 26.61
CA ASN A 265 -1.53 -26.90 25.65
C ASN A 265 -1.89 -25.76 24.68
N GLN A 266 -2.76 -24.86 25.11
CA GLN A 266 -3.19 -23.70 24.33
C GLN A 266 -2.23 -22.51 24.43
N ILE A 267 -2.24 -21.66 23.39
CA ILE A 267 -1.65 -20.30 23.46
C ILE A 267 -2.51 -19.41 24.40
N GLY A 268 -3.83 -19.54 24.30
CA GLY A 268 -4.82 -18.78 25.07
C GLY A 268 -5.35 -17.58 24.27
N PHE A 269 -6.66 -17.33 24.35
CA PHE A 269 -7.32 -16.17 23.75
C PHE A 269 -7.11 -14.93 24.61
N GLU A 270 -6.87 -13.79 23.96
CA GLU A 270 -6.82 -12.46 24.57
C GLU A 270 -8.19 -12.10 25.14
N ASN A 271 -8.19 -11.50 26.33
CA ASN A 271 -9.39 -10.92 26.90
C ASN A 271 -9.81 -9.68 26.07
N PRO A 272 -11.02 -9.64 25.49
CA PRO A 272 -11.47 -8.53 24.67
C PRO A 272 -11.43 -7.18 25.40
N ASP A 273 -11.65 -7.18 26.72
CA ASP A 273 -11.62 -5.98 27.56
C ASP A 273 -10.21 -5.39 27.74
N GLU A 274 -9.16 -6.17 27.40
CA GLU A 274 -7.76 -5.77 27.46
C GLU A 274 -7.17 -5.47 26.08
N ALA A 275 -7.90 -5.76 25.01
CA ALA A 275 -7.42 -5.66 23.63
C ALA A 275 -6.98 -4.24 23.24
N GLU A 276 -7.77 -3.22 23.62
CA GLU A 276 -7.43 -1.80 23.40
C GLU A 276 -6.09 -1.44 24.06
N TYR A 277 -5.90 -1.89 25.32
CA TYR A 277 -4.66 -1.64 26.06
C TYR A 277 -3.45 -2.27 25.35
N PHE A 278 -3.52 -3.55 24.98
CA PHE A 278 -2.40 -4.22 24.33
C PHE A 278 -2.14 -3.72 22.90
N SER A 279 -3.19 -3.26 22.20
CA SER A 279 -3.05 -2.55 20.93
C SER A 279 -2.21 -1.28 21.08
N GLU A 280 -2.57 -0.40 22.03
CA GLU A 280 -1.85 0.86 22.24
C GLU A 280 -0.40 0.65 22.68
N VAL A 281 -0.15 -0.37 23.51
CA VAL A 281 1.22 -0.76 23.89
C VAL A 281 2.00 -1.33 22.70
N GLY A 282 1.34 -2.15 21.87
CA GLY A 282 1.92 -2.78 20.68
C GLY A 282 2.40 -1.79 19.63
N LYS A 283 1.67 -0.69 19.42
CA LYS A 283 1.97 0.37 18.44
C LYS A 283 3.18 1.24 18.79
N VAL A 284 3.71 1.18 20.01
CA VAL A 284 4.86 2.04 20.39
C VAL A 284 6.15 1.54 19.75
N SER A 285 6.60 2.21 18.68
CA SER A 285 7.87 1.90 18.02
C SER A 285 9.07 2.28 18.89
N LEU A 286 10.04 1.36 19.04
CA LEU A 286 11.29 1.61 19.76
C LEU A 286 12.41 2.20 18.86
N TYR A 287 12.07 2.47 17.59
CA TYR A 287 12.91 3.19 16.65
C TYR A 287 12.49 4.65 16.47
N ASP A 288 11.40 5.09 17.13
CA ASP A 288 10.92 6.44 16.97
C ASP A 288 11.79 7.45 17.74
N LEU A 289 12.59 8.22 16.98
CA LEU A 289 13.44 9.30 17.48
C LEU A 289 12.69 10.64 17.63
N SER A 290 11.38 10.67 17.34
CA SER A 290 10.53 11.87 17.47
C SER A 290 10.56 12.50 18.88
N PHE A 291 10.94 11.72 19.90
CA PHE A 291 11.10 12.19 21.27
C PHE A 291 12.39 12.98 21.55
N LEU A 292 13.33 13.04 20.59
CA LEU A 292 14.72 13.45 20.80
C LEU A 292 15.22 14.54 19.84
N SER A 293 14.37 15.14 19.02
CA SER A 293 14.81 16.03 17.95
C SER A 293 15.28 17.42 18.44
N GLN A 294 16.49 17.47 19.00
CA GLN A 294 17.46 18.55 18.86
C GLN A 294 18.87 17.93 18.96
N ASP A 295 19.37 17.35 17.86
CA ASP A 295 20.73 17.56 17.35
C ASP A 295 21.00 16.66 16.13
N ASP A 296 21.62 17.24 15.10
CA ASP A 296 22.23 16.54 13.97
C ASP A 296 23.67 16.21 14.39
N ASP A 297 24.04 14.94 14.42
CA ASP A 297 25.25 14.48 13.74
C ASP A 297 25.41 12.95 13.80
N GLN A 298 25.83 12.41 12.66
CA GLN A 298 26.32 11.05 12.37
C GLN A 298 25.28 9.97 12.03
N TYR A 299 25.46 9.46 10.80
CA TYR A 299 25.13 8.09 10.40
C TYR A 299 25.81 7.09 11.37
N ALA A 300 25.17 6.83 12.50
CA ALA A 300 25.18 5.51 13.10
C ALA A 300 23.95 4.76 12.56
N SER A 301 24.10 3.45 12.29
CA SER A 301 23.10 2.53 11.74
C SER A 301 21.63 2.96 12.00
N TYR A 302 20.75 2.85 11.00
CA TYR A 302 19.30 3.12 11.12
C TYR A 302 18.65 2.46 12.37
N PHE A 303 19.26 1.41 12.91
CA PHE A 303 18.83 0.67 14.12
C PHE A 303 19.66 0.98 15.39
N ASP A 304 20.50 2.01 15.40
CA ASP A 304 21.30 2.45 16.55
C ASP A 304 20.58 3.57 17.32
N THR A 305 19.45 3.22 17.93
CA THR A 305 18.56 4.17 18.60
C THR A 305 18.84 4.28 20.09
N ILE A 306 18.29 5.31 20.74
CA ILE A 306 18.48 5.49 22.19
C ILE A 306 17.92 4.27 22.94
N PRO A 307 18.61 3.75 23.97
CA PRO A 307 18.14 2.60 24.73
C PRO A 307 16.73 2.84 25.30
N MET A 308 15.77 2.03 24.88
CA MET A 308 14.35 2.18 25.22
C MET A 308 13.73 0.85 25.64
N VAL A 309 12.84 0.90 26.64
CA VAL A 309 12.09 -0.25 27.14
C VAL A 309 10.65 0.10 27.48
N ILE A 310 9.75 -0.84 27.23
CA ILE A 310 8.36 -0.81 27.67
C ILE A 310 8.22 -1.72 28.88
N THR A 311 7.58 -1.20 29.92
CA THR A 311 7.30 -1.91 31.18
C THR A 311 5.83 -1.81 31.53
N GLU A 312 5.29 -2.81 32.21
CA GLU A 312 3.99 -2.71 32.88
C GLU A 312 4.24 -2.59 34.39
N ALA A 313 3.57 -1.67 35.06
CA ALA A 313 3.72 -1.49 36.49
C ALA A 313 2.38 -1.22 37.19
N ASN A 314 2.26 -1.73 38.41
CA ASN A 314 1.23 -1.33 39.36
C ASN A 314 1.88 -0.99 40.71
N ASP A 315 1.09 -0.96 41.79
CA ASP A 315 1.60 -0.65 43.13
C ASP A 315 2.47 -1.75 43.74
N GLU A 316 2.42 -2.97 43.20
CA GLU A 316 3.05 -4.15 43.76
C GLU A 316 4.28 -4.61 42.98
N MET A 317 4.25 -4.48 41.65
CA MET A 317 5.29 -5.01 40.77
C MET A 317 5.53 -4.18 39.51
N ILE A 318 6.69 -4.41 38.90
CA ILE A 318 7.05 -3.97 37.55
C ILE A 318 7.42 -5.23 36.74
N HIS A 319 6.87 -5.33 35.54
CA HIS A 319 7.12 -6.34 34.54
C HIS A 319 7.72 -5.69 33.29
N PHE A 320 8.79 -6.26 32.75
CA PHE A 320 9.40 -5.77 31.52
C PHE A 320 8.74 -6.46 30.32
N VAL A 321 8.19 -5.68 29.38
CA VAL A 321 7.45 -6.20 28.22
C VAL A 321 8.38 -6.44 27.05
N ARG A 322 9.06 -5.39 26.60
CA ARG A 322 10.01 -5.42 25.47
C ARG A 322 10.97 -4.24 25.54
N GLY A 323 12.14 -4.38 24.94
CA GLY A 323 13.11 -3.30 24.81
C GLY A 323 13.96 -3.49 23.56
N ASN A 324 14.48 -2.38 23.02
CA ASN A 324 15.32 -2.44 21.83
C ASN A 324 16.70 -3.03 22.15
N ARG A 325 17.41 -3.45 21.10
CA ARG A 325 18.77 -3.99 21.21
C ARG A 325 19.72 -3.11 22.05
N ASN A 326 19.60 -1.79 21.95
CA ASN A 326 20.45 -0.86 22.70
C ASN A 326 20.11 -0.83 24.19
N PHE A 327 18.85 -1.04 24.57
CA PHE A 327 18.46 -1.27 25.96
C PHE A 327 19.02 -2.58 26.51
N LYS A 328 18.93 -3.67 25.75
CA LYS A 328 19.52 -4.97 26.14
C LYS A 328 21.03 -4.82 26.41
N ARG A 329 21.76 -4.19 25.48
CA ARG A 329 23.19 -3.88 25.63
C ARG A 329 23.48 -2.97 26.84
N PHE A 330 22.63 -1.97 27.10
CA PHE A 330 22.75 -1.12 28.29
C PHE A 330 22.62 -1.93 29.59
N ILE A 331 21.65 -2.85 29.67
CA ILE A 331 21.46 -3.73 30.82
C ILE A 331 22.63 -4.68 31.01
N GLU A 332 23.11 -5.33 29.94
CA GLU A 332 24.27 -6.23 30.00
C GLU A 332 25.53 -5.51 30.52
N ASN A 333 25.80 -4.32 30.01
CA ASN A 333 27.01 -3.56 30.36
C ASN A 333 26.98 -2.98 31.77
N ASN A 334 25.81 -2.56 32.28
CA ASN A 334 25.70 -1.85 33.57
C ASN A 334 25.11 -2.72 34.68
N PHE A 335 24.48 -3.84 34.35
CA PHE A 335 23.85 -4.78 35.27
C PHE A 335 24.11 -6.26 34.87
N PRO A 336 25.36 -6.72 34.74
CA PRO A 336 25.69 -8.05 34.17
C PRO A 336 25.14 -9.27 34.95
N ASN A 337 24.73 -9.11 36.22
CA ASN A 337 24.16 -10.18 37.06
C ASN A 337 22.63 -10.26 37.01
N SER A 338 22.02 -9.43 36.18
CA SER A 338 20.58 -9.35 36.05
C SER A 338 20.18 -10.42 34.99
N LYS A 339 19.07 -11.17 35.21
CA LYS A 339 18.54 -12.17 34.25
C LYS A 339 17.12 -11.79 33.79
N GLU A 340 16.85 -11.93 32.48
CA GLU A 340 15.51 -11.81 31.90
C GLU A 340 14.66 -13.08 32.15
N PRO A 341 13.32 -12.97 32.26
CA PRO A 341 12.53 -11.74 32.33
C PRO A 341 12.64 -11.06 33.72
N TYR A 342 12.74 -9.73 33.73
CA TYR A 342 12.78 -8.97 34.98
C TYR A 342 11.38 -8.78 35.55
N ILE A 343 11.14 -9.34 36.72
CA ILE A 343 10.02 -8.97 37.58
C ILE A 343 10.59 -8.32 38.83
N TYR A 344 10.18 -7.08 39.12
CA TYR A 344 10.57 -6.38 40.34
C TYR A 344 9.36 -6.19 41.25
N GLU A 345 9.39 -6.79 42.44
CA GLU A 345 8.35 -6.59 43.46
C GLU A 345 8.75 -5.47 44.44
N PHE A 346 7.92 -4.43 44.57
CA PHE A 346 8.19 -3.30 45.47
C PHE A 346 8.30 -3.74 46.94
N LYS A 347 7.51 -4.73 47.37
CA LYS A 347 7.48 -5.22 48.75
C LYS A 347 8.78 -5.92 49.19
N LYS A 348 9.60 -6.42 48.26
CA LYS A 348 10.88 -7.10 48.53
C LYS A 348 12.11 -6.17 48.34
N GLY A 349 11.91 -4.96 47.81
CA GLY A 349 12.97 -4.01 47.51
C GLY A 349 13.56 -3.32 48.74
N LYS A 350 14.80 -3.63 49.11
CA LYS A 350 15.60 -2.78 50.02
C LYS A 350 16.06 -1.51 49.27
N ARG A 351 16.32 -0.40 49.98
CA ARG A 351 17.00 0.78 49.41
C ARG A 351 18.33 0.33 48.78
N GLY A 352 18.42 0.35 47.46
CA GLY A 352 19.57 -0.12 46.68
C GLY A 352 19.57 0.48 45.26
N THR A 353 20.48 0.03 44.41
CA THR A 353 20.60 0.49 43.00
C THR A 353 19.28 0.33 42.24
N GLY A 354 18.83 1.39 41.55
CA GLY A 354 17.56 1.39 40.80
C GLY A 354 16.33 1.79 41.61
N TYR A 355 16.46 2.01 42.94
CA TYR A 355 15.32 2.32 43.81
C TYR A 355 14.60 3.63 43.43
N TYR A 356 15.33 4.65 42.97
CA TYR A 356 14.72 5.90 42.52
C TYR A 356 13.99 5.69 41.19
N THR A 357 14.58 4.92 40.28
CA THR A 357 13.96 4.52 39.01
C THR A 357 12.64 3.79 39.23
N PHE A 358 12.64 2.71 40.02
CA PHE A 358 11.43 1.94 40.29
C PHE A 358 10.33 2.78 40.97
N ASN A 359 10.69 3.67 41.89
CA ASN A 359 9.71 4.59 42.48
C ASN A 359 9.14 5.59 41.49
N ALA A 360 9.95 6.12 40.58
CA ALA A 360 9.49 7.04 39.56
C ALA A 360 8.57 6.35 38.54
N ILE A 361 8.86 5.09 38.18
CA ILE A 361 7.99 4.23 37.35
C ILE A 361 6.62 4.09 38.03
N ARG A 362 6.60 3.69 39.32
CA ARG A 362 5.36 3.55 40.10
C ARG A 362 4.54 4.85 40.13
N GLN A 363 5.19 5.96 40.45
CA GLN A 363 4.51 7.26 40.54
C GLN A 363 3.95 7.71 39.18
N CYS A 364 4.73 7.54 38.10
CA CYS A 364 4.27 7.84 36.74
C CYS A 364 3.08 6.95 36.33
N GLY A 365 3.09 5.68 36.72
CA GLY A 365 1.98 4.75 36.49
C GLY A 365 0.68 5.25 37.14
N GLN A 366 0.76 5.77 38.37
CA GLN A 366 -0.38 6.32 39.12
C GLN A 366 -0.89 7.64 38.56
N ASP A 367 -0.02 8.66 38.46
CA ASP A 367 -0.42 10.04 38.17
C ASP A 367 -0.37 10.41 36.67
N GLY A 368 0.25 9.58 35.84
CA GLY A 368 0.41 9.81 34.41
C GLY A 368 1.36 10.95 34.04
N LYS A 369 2.04 11.57 35.01
CA LYS A 369 2.93 12.71 34.75
C LYS A 369 4.25 12.22 34.21
N ARG A 370 4.68 12.82 33.10
CA ARG A 370 6.02 12.63 32.53
C ARG A 370 7.08 12.94 33.58
N ARG A 371 8.10 12.09 33.70
CA ARG A 371 9.19 12.26 34.68
C ARG A 371 10.54 12.10 34.02
N ILE A 372 11.45 13.02 34.35
CA ILE A 372 12.87 12.89 34.02
C ILE A 372 13.61 12.78 35.37
N ILE A 373 14.40 11.73 35.52
CA ILE A 373 15.10 11.42 36.77
C ILE A 373 16.54 11.02 36.51
N ASP A 374 17.37 11.16 37.54
CA ASP A 374 18.71 10.60 37.57
C ASP A 374 18.77 9.48 38.62
N ASP A 375 19.34 8.33 38.28
CA ASP A 375 19.65 7.24 39.21
C ASP A 375 21.12 6.85 39.10
N ARG A 376 21.61 6.04 40.05
CA ARG A 376 23.00 5.57 40.08
C ARG A 376 23.09 4.07 39.96
N THR A 377 24.01 3.62 39.12
CA THR A 377 24.42 2.21 39.00
C THR A 377 25.34 1.80 40.17
N ARG A 378 25.59 0.49 40.32
CA ARG A 378 26.45 -0.04 41.40
C ARG A 378 27.90 0.41 41.31
N ASP A 379 28.39 0.65 40.10
CA ASP A 379 29.73 1.13 39.77
C ASP A 379 29.86 2.66 39.82
N GLY A 380 28.80 3.39 40.22
CA GLY A 380 28.85 4.82 40.51
C GLY A 380 28.55 5.73 39.32
N LYS A 381 28.16 5.17 38.16
CA LYS A 381 27.70 5.96 37.01
C LYS A 381 26.35 6.59 37.31
N THR A 382 26.09 7.76 36.75
CA THR A 382 24.78 8.41 36.79
C THR A 382 24.05 8.15 35.48
N VAL A 383 22.83 7.62 35.58
CA VAL A 383 21.94 7.30 34.45
C VAL A 383 20.77 8.26 34.48
N GLN A 384 20.57 9.01 33.40
CA GLN A 384 19.41 9.88 33.24
C GLN A 384 18.33 9.15 32.45
N LEU A 385 17.10 9.10 33.00
CA LEU A 385 15.97 8.41 32.39
C LEU A 385 14.78 9.34 32.19
N LEU A 386 14.09 9.16 31.07
CA LEU A 386 12.75 9.68 30.82
C LEU A 386 11.72 8.55 31.00
N ILE A 387 10.64 8.81 31.71
CA ILE A 387 9.54 7.87 31.95
C ILE A 387 8.22 8.52 31.52
N GLN A 388 7.45 7.81 30.70
CA GLN A 388 6.17 8.26 30.18
C GLN A 388 5.14 7.11 30.24
N ARG A 389 3.96 7.36 30.79
CA ARG A 389 2.84 6.40 30.74
C ARG A 389 2.23 6.38 29.34
N ILE A 390 2.01 5.17 28.81
CA ILE A 390 1.39 4.91 27.50
C ILE A 390 -0.11 4.68 27.70
N ALA A 391 -0.47 3.64 28.45
CA ALA A 391 -1.83 3.19 28.64
C ALA A 391 -2.04 2.61 30.04
N VAL A 392 -3.29 2.43 30.45
CA VAL A 392 -3.68 1.76 31.70
C VAL A 392 -4.66 0.65 31.36
N ASN A 393 -4.33 -0.57 31.75
CA ASN A 393 -5.19 -1.73 31.62
C ASN A 393 -6.30 -1.62 32.66
N LYS A 394 -7.55 -1.48 32.20
CA LYS A 394 -8.72 -1.29 33.07
C LYS A 394 -9.09 -2.57 33.85
N VAL A 395 -8.70 -3.74 33.36
CA VAL A 395 -8.98 -5.04 33.97
C VAL A 395 -7.99 -5.35 35.09
N THR A 396 -6.69 -5.20 34.82
CA THR A 396 -5.62 -5.56 35.77
C THR A 396 -5.16 -4.38 36.63
N GLY A 397 -5.44 -3.14 36.23
CA GLY A 397 -4.92 -1.92 36.85
C GLY A 397 -3.44 -1.63 36.54
N MET A 398 -2.81 -2.44 35.68
CA MET A 398 -1.42 -2.24 35.26
C MET A 398 -1.32 -1.02 34.34
N ALA A 399 -0.32 -0.18 34.56
CA ALA A 399 0.05 0.90 33.65
C ALA A 399 1.23 0.48 32.77
N ALA A 400 1.12 0.64 31.46
CA ALA A 400 2.25 0.52 30.54
C ALA A 400 3.05 1.83 30.50
N LEU A 401 4.37 1.74 30.59
CA LEU A 401 5.28 2.88 30.59
C LEU A 401 6.44 2.67 29.63
N ALA A 402 6.73 3.71 28.83
CA ALA A 402 7.97 3.84 28.07
C ALA A 402 9.06 4.45 28.95
N ILE A 403 10.24 3.85 28.94
CA ILE A 403 11.44 4.32 29.65
C ILE A 403 12.56 4.47 28.64
N VAL A 404 13.17 5.66 28.60
CA VAL A 404 14.26 6.02 27.68
C VAL A 404 15.49 6.40 28.48
N ILE A 405 16.64 5.80 28.15
CA ILE A 405 17.95 6.16 28.75
C ILE A 405 18.54 7.34 27.98
N LEU A 406 18.42 8.55 28.53
CA LEU A 406 18.88 9.76 27.85
C LEU A 406 20.41 9.90 27.87
N SER A 407 21.07 9.52 28.98
CA SER A 407 22.54 9.55 29.08
C SER A 407 23.07 8.67 30.21
N VAL A 408 24.36 8.30 30.14
CA VAL A 408 25.10 7.57 31.17
C VAL A 408 26.46 8.24 31.38
N THR A 409 26.83 8.58 32.61
CA THR A 409 28.06 9.34 32.92
C THR A 409 28.89 8.70 34.04
N ASP A 410 30.21 8.60 33.87
CA ASP A 410 31.13 7.79 34.71
C ASP A 410 31.70 8.47 35.97
N LYS A 411 31.36 9.73 36.27
CA LYS A 411 32.03 10.49 37.34
C LYS A 411 31.23 10.50 38.66
N PRO A 412 31.84 10.12 39.81
CA PRO A 412 31.18 10.28 41.10
C PRO A 412 31.06 11.78 41.43
N LYS A 413 29.86 12.23 41.82
CA LYS A 413 29.65 13.61 42.31
C LYS A 413 30.61 13.85 43.49
N LYS A 414 31.53 14.81 43.36
CA LYS A 414 32.04 15.53 44.54
C LYS A 414 30.87 16.26 45.16
N GLU A 415 30.90 16.35 46.48
CA GLU A 415 29.80 16.67 47.39
C GLU A 415 29.28 18.13 47.31
N ASN A 416 29.34 18.81 46.16
CA ASN A 416 29.10 20.26 46.13
C ASN A 416 28.56 20.95 44.85
N ASP A 417 27.88 20.28 43.89
CA ASP A 417 27.44 21.01 42.68
C ASP A 417 26.00 20.77 42.21
N LEU A 418 25.16 21.79 42.46
CA LEU A 418 24.64 22.69 41.41
C LEU A 418 24.12 23.97 42.08
N THR A 419 24.96 25.00 42.16
CA THR A 419 24.52 26.36 42.49
C THR A 419 24.18 27.13 41.20
N TYR A 420 23.45 28.24 41.33
CA TYR A 420 23.16 29.20 40.25
C TYR A 420 24.39 29.55 39.38
N ASN A 421 25.60 29.50 39.94
CA ASN A 421 26.85 29.68 39.22
C ASN A 421 27.13 28.62 38.15
N TYR A 422 26.69 27.37 38.35
CA TYR A 422 26.90 26.30 37.36
C TYR A 422 25.93 26.43 36.17
N VAL A 423 24.70 26.91 36.42
CA VAL A 423 23.73 27.25 35.37
C VAL A 423 24.23 28.47 34.58
N ALA A 424 24.74 29.52 35.25
CA ALA A 424 25.34 30.66 34.57
C ALA A 424 26.61 30.30 33.78
N ARG A 425 27.39 29.32 34.27
CA ARG A 425 28.60 28.79 33.62
C ARG A 425 28.28 27.96 32.37
N ALA A 426 27.27 27.09 32.43
CA ALA A 426 26.81 26.32 31.28
C ALA A 426 26.18 27.24 30.22
N LEU A 427 25.41 28.24 30.64
CA LEU A 427 24.81 29.23 29.73
C LEU A 427 25.85 30.17 29.09
N ALA A 428 27.05 30.31 29.67
CA ALA A 428 28.14 31.13 29.14
C ALA A 428 29.09 30.36 28.20
N GLU A 429 28.98 29.02 28.13
CA GLU A 429 29.88 28.15 27.36
C GLU A 429 29.77 28.36 25.84
N ASP A 430 28.60 28.79 25.35
CA ASP A 430 28.32 29.04 23.93
C ASP A 430 28.65 30.47 23.46
N TYR A 431 29.02 31.35 24.38
CA TYR A 431 29.35 32.75 24.06
C TYR A 431 30.85 32.92 23.81
N ILE A 432 31.19 33.36 22.59
CA ILE A 432 32.54 33.74 22.17
C ILE A 432 33.00 34.98 22.95
N TYR A 433 32.10 35.94 23.14
CA TYR A 433 32.36 37.15 23.92
C TYR A 433 31.15 37.51 24.78
N LEU A 434 31.43 37.95 26.01
CA LEU A 434 30.43 38.50 26.92
C LEU A 434 30.86 39.89 27.39
N TYR A 435 30.01 40.87 27.16
CA TYR A 435 30.24 42.26 27.54
C TYR A 435 29.16 42.72 28.52
N PHE A 436 29.59 43.45 29.53
CA PHE A 436 28.72 44.20 30.40
C PHE A 436 28.95 45.69 30.13
N VAL A 437 27.94 46.38 29.61
CA VAL A 437 28.07 47.76 29.08
C VAL A 437 27.14 48.70 29.82
N ASP A 438 27.67 49.83 30.28
CA ASP A 438 26.89 50.97 30.77
C ASP A 438 26.44 51.82 29.58
N MET A 439 25.13 51.91 29.36
CA MET A 439 24.54 52.60 28.21
C MET A 439 24.54 54.13 28.35
N LYS A 440 24.95 54.69 29.50
CA LYS A 440 25.11 56.14 29.67
C LYS A 440 26.52 56.61 29.37
N THR A 441 27.51 55.84 29.79
CA THR A 441 28.93 56.22 29.67
C THR A 441 29.64 55.51 28.52
N GLY A 442 29.12 54.38 28.03
CA GLY A 442 29.80 53.51 27.08
C GLY A 442 30.91 52.67 27.73
N GLU A 443 31.11 52.78 29.05
CA GLU A 443 32.07 51.97 29.80
C GLU A 443 31.63 50.51 29.80
N TYR A 444 32.60 49.60 29.67
CA TYR A 444 32.29 48.18 29.63
C TYR A 444 33.36 47.31 30.22
N VAL A 445 32.93 46.09 30.58
CA VAL A 445 33.78 45.00 31.04
C VAL A 445 33.56 43.80 30.12
N GLU A 446 34.64 43.28 29.56
CA GLU A 446 34.70 42.06 28.76
C GLU A 446 35.03 40.88 29.66
N TYR A 447 34.20 39.84 29.60
CA TYR A 447 34.37 38.58 30.32
C TYR A 447 34.75 37.48 29.34
N ASN A 448 35.77 36.70 29.69
CA ASN A 448 36.24 35.57 28.90
C ASN A 448 36.12 34.25 29.68
N PRO A 449 35.49 33.21 29.10
CA PRO A 449 35.49 31.87 29.67
C PRO A 449 36.86 31.16 29.42
N ASP A 450 37.84 31.32 30.31
CA ASP A 450 39.18 30.73 30.12
C ASP A 450 39.25 29.20 30.42
N GLY A 451 40.00 28.49 29.56
CA GLY A 451 39.85 27.09 29.21
C GLY A 451 40.59 26.04 30.04
N GLN A 452 41.00 26.31 31.29
CA GLN A 452 41.57 25.25 32.15
C GLN A 452 40.91 25.08 33.53
N ASN A 453 40.38 26.15 34.13
CA ASN A 453 39.55 26.06 35.33
C ASN A 453 38.10 26.55 35.11
N ARG A 454 37.78 27.06 33.91
CA ARG A 454 36.48 27.61 33.46
C ARG A 454 35.78 28.52 34.48
N ASP A 455 36.48 29.53 34.99
CA ASP A 455 35.87 30.68 35.68
C ASP A 455 35.63 31.83 34.68
N LEU A 456 34.59 32.64 34.88
CA LEU A 456 34.44 33.92 34.15
C LEU A 456 35.50 34.89 34.68
N SER A 457 36.52 35.16 33.86
CA SER A 457 37.57 36.11 34.20
C SER A 457 37.30 37.45 33.52
N VAL A 458 37.49 38.56 34.23
CA VAL A 458 37.48 39.89 33.62
C VAL A 458 38.75 40.01 32.78
N GLU A 459 38.60 40.09 31.47
CA GLU A 459 39.75 40.13 30.57
C GLU A 459 40.20 41.57 30.35
N LYS A 460 39.26 42.48 30.04
CA LYS A 460 39.54 43.88 29.69
C LYS A 460 38.37 44.77 30.11
N SER A 461 38.66 46.02 30.50
CA SER A 461 37.66 47.08 30.68
C SER A 461 37.99 48.30 29.83
N GLY A 462 37.00 48.97 29.27
CA GLY A 462 37.17 50.13 28.40
C GLY A 462 36.12 51.21 28.64
N LYS A 463 36.32 52.39 28.02
CA LYS A 463 35.43 53.56 28.21
C LYS A 463 34.39 53.78 27.12
N ASP A 464 34.51 53.13 25.97
CA ASP A 464 33.64 53.35 24.82
C ASP A 464 33.50 52.06 24.00
N PHE A 465 32.52 51.24 24.39
CA PHE A 465 32.22 49.94 23.79
C PHE A 465 31.89 50.05 22.30
N PHE A 466 30.95 50.93 21.94
CA PHE A 466 30.42 51.04 20.57
C PHE A 466 31.48 51.52 19.58
N LYS A 467 32.34 52.45 20.00
CA LYS A 467 33.46 52.90 19.14
C LYS A 467 34.51 51.81 18.96
N ARG A 468 34.82 51.03 20.01
CA ARG A 468 35.78 49.92 19.91
C ARG A 468 35.23 48.80 19.03
N ILE A 469 34.00 48.34 19.24
CA ILE A 469 33.45 47.19 18.50
C ILE A 469 33.33 47.48 17.00
N VAL A 470 32.96 48.71 16.61
CA VAL A 470 32.94 49.14 15.20
C VAL A 470 34.36 49.25 14.62
N SER A 471 35.34 49.70 15.41
CA SER A 471 36.74 49.71 14.98
C SER A 471 37.30 48.29 14.77
N ASP A 472 36.97 47.38 15.67
CA ASP A 472 37.41 45.98 15.64
C ASP A 472 36.69 45.20 14.52
N ALA A 473 35.46 45.59 14.15
CA ALA A 473 34.69 44.99 13.07
C ALA A 473 35.43 44.96 11.73
N LYS A 474 36.22 46.01 11.41
CA LYS A 474 37.02 46.05 10.17
C LYS A 474 38.04 44.93 10.02
N LYS A 475 38.42 44.30 11.14
CA LYS A 475 39.39 43.19 11.18
C LYS A 475 38.74 41.84 11.42
N THR A 476 37.54 41.83 12.00
CA THR A 476 36.91 40.63 12.55
C THR A 476 35.63 40.26 11.83
N VAL A 477 34.83 41.21 11.34
CA VAL A 477 33.59 40.97 10.60
C VAL A 477 33.91 40.67 9.14
N TYR A 478 33.16 39.74 8.55
CA TYR A 478 33.25 39.41 7.14
C TYR A 478 32.91 40.63 6.27
N SER A 479 33.67 40.85 5.19
CA SER A 479 33.58 42.08 4.41
C SER A 479 32.18 42.36 3.84
N GLY A 480 31.40 41.32 3.52
CA GLY A 480 30.03 41.46 3.03
C GLY A 480 29.00 41.90 4.09
N ASP A 481 29.33 41.76 5.38
CA ASP A 481 28.40 42.05 6.48
C ASP A 481 28.81 43.33 7.24
N LEU A 482 29.92 43.97 6.85
CA LEU A 482 30.56 45.06 7.57
C LEU A 482 29.70 46.34 7.62
N ASP A 483 29.04 46.69 6.51
CA ASP A 483 28.21 47.90 6.42
C ASP A 483 26.98 47.77 7.32
N MET A 484 26.25 46.66 7.21
CA MET A 484 25.12 46.31 8.08
C MET A 484 25.53 46.31 9.56
N PHE A 485 26.65 45.67 9.88
CA PHE A 485 27.13 45.61 11.26
C PHE A 485 27.45 47.00 11.82
N THR A 486 28.12 47.83 11.03
CA THR A 486 28.53 49.18 11.45
C THR A 486 27.32 50.10 11.65
N GLU A 487 26.31 49.98 10.80
CA GLU A 487 25.05 50.72 10.93
C GLU A 487 24.25 50.27 12.17
N ALA A 488 24.17 48.96 12.41
CA ALA A 488 23.42 48.41 13.53
C ALA A 488 24.08 48.68 14.89
N MET A 489 25.42 48.65 14.97
CA MET A 489 26.18 48.71 16.23
C MET A 489 26.51 50.13 16.71
N THR A 490 25.51 51.01 16.70
CA THR A 490 25.58 52.34 17.35
C THR A 490 24.82 52.34 18.67
N MET A 491 25.24 53.18 19.62
CA MET A 491 24.59 53.28 20.93
C MET A 491 23.10 53.64 20.80
N GLU A 492 22.77 54.52 19.85
CA GLU A 492 21.41 54.98 19.55
C GLU A 492 20.53 53.84 19.01
N ASN A 493 21.02 53.08 18.02
CA ASN A 493 20.25 52.00 17.39
C ASN A 493 20.03 50.82 18.35
N VAL A 494 21.05 50.46 19.14
CA VAL A 494 20.92 49.41 20.16
C VAL A 494 19.99 49.85 21.28
N ALA A 495 20.10 51.11 21.76
CA ALA A 495 19.20 51.62 22.80
C ALA A 495 17.75 51.72 22.31
N SER A 496 17.53 52.15 21.07
CA SER A 496 16.18 52.23 20.49
C SER A 496 15.54 50.84 20.39
N ASN A 497 16.25 49.85 19.84
CA ASN A 497 15.77 48.48 19.75
C ASN A 497 15.47 47.86 21.13
N LEU A 498 16.35 48.10 22.11
CA LEU A 498 16.11 47.63 23.48
C LEU A 498 14.87 48.27 24.12
N LYS A 499 14.57 49.53 23.79
CA LYS A 499 13.39 50.23 24.29
C LYS A 499 12.11 49.72 23.62
N GLU A 500 12.16 49.43 22.32
CA GLU A 500 11.00 49.01 21.53
C GLU A 500 10.68 47.51 21.70
N HIS A 501 11.71 46.66 21.65
CA HIS A 501 11.55 45.21 21.60
C HIS A 501 12.07 44.48 22.86
N GLY A 502 12.68 45.20 23.81
CA GLY A 502 13.21 44.61 25.05
C GLY A 502 14.52 43.83 24.89
N THR A 503 14.91 43.52 23.66
CA THR A 503 16.17 42.85 23.30
C THR A 503 16.68 43.42 21.97
N PHE A 504 17.99 43.39 21.76
CA PHE A 504 18.60 43.65 20.45
C PHE A 504 19.31 42.38 19.98
N SER A 505 19.17 42.02 18.71
CA SER A 505 19.83 40.85 18.14
C SER A 505 20.29 41.15 16.71
N LEU A 506 21.51 40.71 16.39
CA LEU A 506 22.13 40.88 15.07
C LEU A 506 22.90 39.61 14.69
N THR A 507 22.56 39.02 13.56
CA THR A 507 23.32 37.89 12.99
C THR A 507 24.26 38.39 11.90
N TYR A 508 25.53 38.02 11.97
CA TYR A 508 26.56 38.40 11.00
C TYR A 508 27.66 37.35 10.96
N ARG A 509 28.53 37.40 9.95
CA ARG A 509 29.71 36.53 9.87
C ARG A 509 30.93 37.23 10.42
N MET A 510 31.70 36.51 11.22
CA MET A 510 33.01 36.97 11.68
C MET A 510 34.08 35.91 11.45
N TYR A 511 35.33 36.34 11.31
CA TYR A 511 36.49 35.47 11.18
C TYR A 511 36.86 34.89 12.54
N ILE A 512 36.61 33.58 12.70
CA ILE A 512 37.07 32.77 13.82
C ILE A 512 38.01 31.72 13.24
N ASP A 513 39.23 31.60 13.76
CA ASP A 513 40.29 30.71 13.22
C ASP A 513 40.48 30.83 11.70
N MET A 514 40.46 32.07 11.20
CA MET A 514 40.57 32.42 9.77
C MET A 514 39.43 31.91 8.87
N LYS A 515 38.30 31.44 9.44
CA LYS A 515 37.11 31.03 8.69
C LYS A 515 35.93 31.98 8.96
N PRO A 516 35.18 32.41 7.92
CA PRO A 516 33.95 33.16 8.12
C PRO A 516 32.91 32.25 8.76
N THR A 517 32.51 32.62 9.98
CA THR A 517 31.67 31.84 10.89
C THR A 517 30.46 32.69 11.25
N TYR A 518 29.24 32.17 11.09
CA TYR A 518 28.05 32.90 11.52
C TYR A 518 27.97 33.00 13.03
N VAL A 519 27.77 34.22 13.51
CA VAL A 519 27.59 34.54 14.93
C VAL A 519 26.31 35.34 15.11
N ASN A 520 25.67 35.19 16.26
CA ASN A 520 24.60 36.05 16.70
C ASN A 520 25.09 36.91 17.86
N LEU A 521 24.88 38.21 17.77
CA LEU A 521 25.10 39.13 18.87
C LEU A 521 23.75 39.48 19.46
N LYS A 522 23.61 39.32 20.77
CA LYS A 522 22.39 39.60 21.50
C LYS A 522 22.66 40.51 22.68
N ALA A 523 21.90 41.61 22.78
CA ALA A 523 21.92 42.52 23.92
C ALA A 523 20.60 42.47 24.70
N VAL A 524 20.69 42.49 26.03
CA VAL A 524 19.55 42.43 26.94
C VAL A 524 19.76 43.39 28.11
N LYS A 525 18.70 44.10 28.54
CA LYS A 525 18.76 45.03 29.67
C LYS A 525 18.77 44.30 31.02
N VAL A 526 19.60 44.77 31.95
CA VAL A 526 19.64 44.24 33.33
C VAL A 526 18.50 44.85 34.15
N ARG A 527 17.76 44.01 34.90
CA ARG A 527 16.55 44.44 35.64
C ARG A 527 16.82 45.29 36.90
N SER A 528 18.09 45.57 37.26
CA SER A 528 18.48 46.17 38.55
C SER A 528 18.47 47.70 38.63
N GLY A 529 17.78 48.40 37.73
CA GLY A 529 17.56 49.85 37.83
C GLY A 529 18.70 50.76 37.34
N GLU A 530 19.82 50.19 36.89
CA GLU A 530 20.87 50.91 36.15
C GLU A 530 20.69 50.66 34.64
N ASP A 531 20.97 51.65 33.78
CA ASP A 531 20.91 51.50 32.30
C ASP A 531 22.11 50.69 31.79
N ARG A 532 22.18 49.43 32.24
CA ARG A 532 23.24 48.49 31.91
C ARG A 532 22.68 47.36 31.08
N VAL A 533 23.48 46.91 30.11
CA VAL A 533 23.13 45.83 29.20
C VAL A 533 24.20 44.76 29.23
N ILE A 534 23.76 43.52 29.08
CA ILE A 534 24.64 42.40 28.78
C ILE A 534 24.57 42.18 27.28
N ILE A 535 25.73 42.15 26.62
CA ILE A 535 25.86 41.87 25.19
C ILE A 535 26.70 40.61 25.05
N GLY A 536 26.11 39.55 24.51
CA GLY A 536 26.79 38.29 24.23
C GLY A 536 26.90 38.05 22.73
N VAL A 537 28.02 37.51 22.27
CA VAL A 537 28.21 37.02 20.89
C VAL A 537 28.32 35.50 20.95
N ASN A 538 27.38 34.77 20.35
CA ASN A 538 27.36 33.31 20.33
C ASN A 538 27.63 32.76 18.93
N ASN A 539 28.31 31.61 18.84
CA ASN A 539 28.54 30.92 17.59
C ASN A 539 27.24 30.23 17.15
N VAL A 540 26.72 30.59 15.97
CA VAL A 540 25.51 29.97 15.40
C VAL A 540 25.81 29.32 14.04
N ASP A 541 27.08 29.09 13.71
CA ASP A 541 27.49 28.62 12.37
C ASP A 541 26.88 27.27 12.02
N VAL A 542 26.89 26.32 12.96
CA VAL A 542 26.24 25.03 12.77
C VAL A 542 24.73 25.19 12.59
N GLN A 543 24.08 26.02 13.42
CA GLN A 543 22.63 26.25 13.36
C GLN A 543 22.21 26.96 12.06
N MET A 544 22.94 28.00 11.65
CA MET A 544 22.68 28.77 10.43
C MET A 544 22.96 27.95 9.19
N ARG A 545 24.08 27.22 9.14
CA ARG A 545 24.36 26.32 8.02
C ARG A 545 23.38 25.15 7.98
N ARG A 546 22.91 24.65 9.13
CA ARG A 546 21.82 23.66 9.22
C ARG A 546 20.51 24.25 8.74
N GLN A 547 20.21 25.52 9.02
CA GLN A 547 19.02 26.19 8.51
C GLN A 547 19.10 26.46 7.00
N GLU A 548 20.24 26.90 6.48
CA GLU A 548 20.52 26.96 5.03
C GLU A 548 20.41 25.55 4.41
N THR A 549 20.88 24.50 5.11
CA THR A 549 20.76 23.10 4.68
C THR A 549 19.31 22.62 4.76
N ILE A 550 18.51 23.04 5.75
CA ILE A 550 17.08 22.73 5.87
C ILE A 550 16.30 23.48 4.80
N GLU A 551 16.66 24.71 4.46
CA GLU A 551 16.08 25.46 3.34
C GLU A 551 16.44 24.80 2.02
N ARG A 552 17.68 24.35 1.86
CA ARG A 552 18.13 23.53 0.72
C ARG A 552 17.45 22.15 0.70
N ILE A 553 17.22 21.51 1.84
CA ILE A 553 16.45 20.26 1.98
C ILE A 553 14.98 20.55 1.69
N LYS A 554 14.43 21.71 2.05
CA LYS A 554 13.07 22.12 1.67
C LYS A 554 12.98 22.33 0.16
N GLU A 555 13.97 22.96 -0.47
CA GLU A 555 14.08 23.04 -1.94
C GLU A 555 14.22 21.63 -2.57
N GLU A 556 15.00 20.74 -1.97
CA GLU A 556 15.13 19.33 -2.39
C GLU A 556 13.87 18.49 -2.09
N ARG A 557 13.07 18.85 -1.08
CA ARG A 557 11.81 18.18 -0.70
C ARG A 557 10.65 18.67 -1.55
N ILE A 558 10.65 19.94 -1.94
CA ILE A 558 9.80 20.48 -3.00
C ILE A 558 10.14 19.77 -4.32
N THR A 559 11.43 19.57 -4.59
CA THR A 559 11.91 18.73 -5.70
C THR A 559 11.42 17.28 -5.60
N TYR A 560 11.42 16.70 -4.39
CA TYR A 560 10.93 15.35 -4.15
C TYR A 560 9.41 15.25 -4.37
N ALA A 561 8.64 16.24 -3.88
CA ALA A 561 7.20 16.34 -4.13
C ALA A 561 6.88 16.47 -5.64
N ARG A 562 7.69 17.24 -6.39
CA ARG A 562 7.61 17.35 -7.86
C ARG A 562 7.86 16.01 -8.58
N ILE A 563 8.76 15.17 -8.04
CA ILE A 563 9.06 13.83 -8.58
C ILE A 563 7.97 12.82 -8.17
N THR A 564 7.49 12.87 -6.93
CA THR A 564 6.45 11.98 -6.39
C THR A 564 5.09 12.20 -7.06
N ALA A 565 4.73 13.44 -7.40
CA ALA A 565 3.49 13.78 -8.10
C ALA A 565 3.35 13.10 -9.47
N LEU A 566 4.46 12.70 -10.10
CA LEU A 566 4.48 12.24 -11.48
C LEU A 566 4.70 10.74 -11.66
N SER A 567 5.15 9.98 -10.65
CA SER A 567 5.27 8.49 -10.64
C SER A 567 5.67 7.83 -11.98
N GLY A 568 6.94 7.44 -12.11
CA GLY A 568 7.47 6.64 -13.23
C GLY A 568 8.90 7.03 -13.61
N ASP A 569 9.43 6.48 -14.70
CA ASP A 569 10.74 6.87 -15.25
C ASP A 569 10.63 8.24 -15.90
N ILE A 570 10.89 9.29 -15.11
CA ILE A 570 10.71 10.67 -15.53
C ILE A 570 11.74 11.04 -16.60
N ILE A 571 11.22 11.38 -17.77
CA ILE A 571 11.96 11.88 -18.91
C ILE A 571 12.25 13.37 -18.75
N ALA A 572 11.23 14.17 -18.40
CA ALA A 572 11.37 15.60 -18.19
C ALA A 572 10.34 16.15 -17.18
N ILE A 573 10.70 17.20 -16.43
CA ILE A 573 9.77 17.95 -15.57
C ILE A 573 9.85 19.42 -15.90
N TYR A 574 8.70 20.04 -16.14
CA TYR A 574 8.51 21.47 -16.33
C TYR A 574 7.71 22.04 -15.17
N THR A 575 8.11 23.24 -14.72
CA THR A 575 7.31 24.08 -13.82
C THR A 575 6.77 25.22 -14.66
N VAL A 576 5.46 25.43 -14.63
CA VAL A 576 4.76 26.40 -15.45
C VAL A 576 3.94 27.29 -14.53
N ASN A 577 4.15 28.60 -14.60
CA ASN A 577 3.28 29.53 -13.90
C ASN A 577 1.91 29.55 -14.62
N PRO A 578 0.81 29.16 -13.96
CA PRO A 578 -0.50 29.03 -14.60
C PRO A 578 -1.12 30.37 -15.00
N GLU A 579 -0.66 31.49 -14.43
CA GLU A 579 -1.12 32.83 -14.80
C GLU A 579 -0.38 33.36 -16.03
N THR A 580 0.95 33.32 -16.01
CA THR A 580 1.80 33.93 -17.05
C THR A 580 2.18 32.98 -18.19
N ASN A 581 2.03 31.66 -18.00
CA ASN A 581 2.54 30.58 -18.86
C ASN A 581 4.07 30.44 -18.89
N SER A 582 4.82 31.28 -18.17
CA SER A 582 6.28 31.20 -18.14
C SER A 582 6.72 29.90 -17.48
N TYR A 583 7.75 29.27 -18.01
CA TYR A 583 8.16 27.95 -17.55
C TYR A 583 9.67 27.77 -17.47
N SER A 584 10.07 26.81 -16.65
CA SER A 584 11.44 26.30 -16.57
C SER A 584 11.43 24.78 -16.46
N MET A 585 12.42 24.14 -17.07
CA MET A 585 12.62 22.70 -17.06
C MET A 585 13.61 22.37 -15.95
N TYR A 586 13.19 21.48 -15.06
CA TYR A 586 13.92 21.15 -13.83
C TYR A 586 14.87 19.96 -13.98
N LYS A 587 14.41 18.88 -14.61
CA LYS A 587 15.17 17.63 -14.81
C LYS A 587 14.88 17.06 -16.18
N THR A 588 15.89 16.47 -16.81
CA THR A 588 15.79 15.81 -18.12
C THR A 588 16.69 14.57 -18.17
N SER A 589 16.26 13.48 -18.82
CA SER A 589 17.11 12.31 -19.06
C SER A 589 18.14 12.60 -20.15
N TYR A 590 19.28 11.90 -20.16
CA TYR A 590 20.33 12.08 -21.18
C TYR A 590 19.79 11.84 -22.61
N MET A 591 18.84 10.91 -22.77
CA MET A 591 18.16 10.64 -24.03
C MET A 591 17.24 11.78 -24.49
N PHE A 592 16.77 12.64 -23.58
CA PHE A 592 15.87 13.75 -23.88
C PHE A 592 16.59 15.07 -24.12
N GLN A 593 17.82 15.21 -23.62
CA GLN A 593 18.71 16.34 -23.94
C GLN A 593 19.03 16.44 -25.44
N THR A 594 18.93 15.33 -26.19
CA THR A 594 19.21 15.30 -27.63
C THR A 594 18.09 15.93 -28.48
N LEU A 595 16.88 16.10 -27.94
CA LEU A 595 15.73 16.68 -28.65
C LEU A 595 15.78 18.22 -28.75
N GLN A 596 16.80 18.88 -28.20
CA GLN A 596 17.02 20.34 -28.24
C GLN A 596 15.79 21.19 -27.81
N LEU A 597 14.94 20.66 -26.94
CA LEU A 597 13.77 21.39 -26.42
C LEU A 597 14.18 22.53 -25.49
N ASN A 598 13.37 23.58 -25.46
CA ASN A 598 13.59 24.74 -24.60
C ASN A 598 13.59 24.34 -23.12
N SER A 599 14.62 24.78 -22.39
CA SER A 599 14.73 24.57 -20.93
C SER A 599 14.05 25.66 -20.11
N SER A 600 13.63 26.76 -20.74
CA SER A 600 12.76 27.79 -20.16
C SER A 600 12.16 28.64 -21.28
N GLY A 601 11.07 29.34 -21.00
CA GLY A 601 10.41 30.22 -21.96
C GLY A 601 9.20 30.94 -21.37
N ASP A 602 8.59 31.82 -22.17
CA ASP A 602 7.49 32.69 -21.71
C ASP A 602 6.11 32.04 -21.83
N ASP A 603 5.94 31.06 -22.73
CA ASP A 603 4.66 30.36 -22.92
C ASP A 603 4.85 28.87 -23.20
N PHE A 604 4.66 28.06 -22.16
CA PHE A 604 4.83 26.62 -22.20
C PHE A 604 3.93 25.92 -23.22
N PHE A 605 2.63 26.26 -23.24
CA PHE A 605 1.66 25.57 -24.09
C PHE A 605 1.91 25.86 -25.56
N LYS A 606 2.31 27.10 -25.88
CA LYS A 606 2.65 27.50 -27.24
C LYS A 606 3.92 26.80 -27.73
N ASP A 607 4.96 26.78 -26.91
CA ASP A 607 6.22 26.11 -27.24
C ASP A 607 6.04 24.59 -27.37
N ALA A 608 5.30 23.95 -26.44
CA ALA A 608 5.01 22.52 -26.51
C ALA A 608 4.25 22.12 -27.79
N ILE A 609 3.28 22.95 -28.24
CA ILE A 609 2.55 22.70 -29.49
C ILE A 609 3.45 22.91 -30.72
N ARG A 610 4.32 23.92 -30.71
CA ARG A 610 5.30 24.14 -31.78
C ARG A 610 6.21 22.91 -31.91
N ASP A 611 6.85 22.54 -30.81
CA ASP A 611 7.86 21.49 -30.75
C ASP A 611 7.24 20.10 -31.02
N SER A 612 5.96 19.89 -30.68
CA SER A 612 5.25 18.63 -30.96
C SER A 612 5.30 18.20 -32.42
N THR A 613 5.40 19.14 -33.36
CA THR A 613 5.44 18.82 -34.81
C THR A 613 6.69 18.05 -35.20
N ASP A 614 7.77 18.22 -34.44
CA ASP A 614 9.06 17.58 -34.70
C ASP A 614 9.29 16.33 -33.83
N VAL A 615 8.69 16.28 -32.64
CA VAL A 615 8.96 15.22 -31.65
C VAL A 615 7.83 14.22 -31.45
N VAL A 616 6.57 14.55 -31.74
CA VAL A 616 5.43 13.63 -31.58
C VAL A 616 5.27 12.77 -32.82
N TYR A 617 5.00 11.47 -32.64
CA TYR A 617 4.74 10.56 -33.74
C TYR A 617 3.56 11.02 -34.60
N TYR A 618 3.68 10.92 -35.92
CA TYR A 618 2.78 11.59 -36.87
C TYR A 618 1.29 11.21 -36.70
N GLU A 619 0.99 9.96 -36.31
CA GLU A 619 -0.39 9.51 -36.05
C GLU A 619 -0.99 10.09 -34.77
N ASP A 620 -0.15 10.44 -33.81
CA ASP A 620 -0.58 10.93 -32.51
C ASP A 620 -0.67 12.47 -32.50
N LEU A 621 -0.07 13.14 -33.49
CA LEU A 621 0.08 14.60 -33.55
C LEU A 621 -1.26 15.36 -33.51
N GLU A 622 -2.23 14.95 -34.32
CA GLU A 622 -3.57 15.56 -34.36
C GLU A 622 -4.30 15.40 -33.02
N SER A 623 -4.21 14.21 -32.42
CA SER A 623 -4.81 13.92 -31.12
C SER A 623 -4.16 14.78 -30.02
N PHE A 624 -2.82 14.82 -30.01
CA PHE A 624 -2.04 15.60 -29.06
C PHE A 624 -2.41 17.10 -29.12
N LYS A 625 -2.41 17.70 -30.32
CA LYS A 625 -2.75 19.13 -30.50
C LYS A 625 -4.17 19.48 -30.05
N ARG A 626 -5.11 18.54 -30.22
CA ARG A 626 -6.50 18.71 -29.79
C ARG A 626 -6.64 18.62 -28.27
N VAL A 627 -5.93 17.68 -27.64
CA VAL A 627 -6.08 17.38 -26.21
C VAL A 627 -5.24 18.35 -25.37
N PHE A 628 -4.00 18.60 -25.75
CA PHE A 628 -3.03 19.37 -24.97
C PHE A 628 -3.14 20.89 -25.17
N THR A 629 -4.22 21.48 -24.66
CA THR A 629 -4.40 22.93 -24.60
C THR A 629 -4.49 23.41 -23.15
N LYS A 630 -4.07 24.64 -22.85
CA LYS A 630 -4.16 25.21 -21.48
C LYS A 630 -5.56 25.03 -20.88
N LYS A 631 -6.60 25.32 -21.66
CA LYS A 631 -7.99 25.19 -21.23
C LYS A 631 -8.33 23.75 -20.84
N ASN A 632 -8.01 22.78 -21.70
CA ASN A 632 -8.31 21.38 -21.44
C ASN A 632 -7.53 20.87 -20.22
N VAL A 633 -6.21 21.12 -20.19
CA VAL A 633 -5.32 20.69 -19.10
C VAL A 633 -5.82 21.20 -17.75
N LEU A 634 -6.06 22.51 -17.62
CA LEU A 634 -6.55 23.08 -16.36
C LEU A 634 -7.95 22.58 -16.00
N SER A 635 -8.86 22.44 -16.99
CA SER A 635 -10.22 21.93 -16.72
C SER A 635 -10.26 20.45 -16.31
N THR A 636 -9.31 19.65 -16.79
CA THR A 636 -9.17 18.25 -16.39
C THR A 636 -8.57 18.17 -15.00
N ILE A 637 -7.55 18.96 -14.68
CA ILE A 637 -6.97 19.02 -13.33
C ILE A 637 -8.02 19.46 -12.30
N ASP A 638 -8.86 20.44 -12.62
CA ASP A 638 -9.94 20.90 -11.75
C ASP A 638 -10.97 19.79 -11.43
N LYS A 639 -11.21 18.86 -12.37
CA LYS A 639 -12.18 17.77 -12.22
C LYS A 639 -11.59 16.48 -11.66
N GLU A 640 -10.38 16.13 -12.09
CA GLU A 640 -9.76 14.81 -11.89
C GLU A 640 -8.50 14.88 -11.01
N GLY A 641 -8.08 16.09 -10.60
CA GLY A 641 -6.88 16.35 -9.80
C GLY A 641 -5.56 16.26 -10.58
N ILE A 642 -5.56 15.59 -11.74
CA ILE A 642 -4.39 15.41 -12.59
C ILE A 642 -4.83 15.30 -14.06
N PHE A 643 -4.05 15.87 -14.97
CA PHE A 643 -4.16 15.65 -16.39
C PHE A 643 -3.21 14.53 -16.80
N VAL A 644 -3.67 13.56 -17.58
CA VAL A 644 -2.86 12.45 -18.08
C VAL A 644 -3.12 12.26 -19.57
N HIS A 645 -2.05 12.19 -20.37
CA HIS A 645 -2.15 11.90 -21.80
C HIS A 645 -0.97 11.06 -22.29
N THR A 646 -1.27 9.89 -22.85
CA THR A 646 -0.26 8.97 -23.40
C THR A 646 -0.19 9.09 -24.92
N TYR A 647 1.01 9.25 -25.46
CA TYR A 647 1.30 9.37 -26.89
C TYR A 647 2.72 8.88 -27.18
N ARG A 648 3.11 8.84 -28.45
CA ARG A 648 4.44 8.41 -28.87
C ARG A 648 5.36 9.57 -29.21
N LEU A 649 6.62 9.46 -28.80
CA LEU A 649 7.69 10.37 -29.20
C LEU A 649 8.67 9.70 -30.18
N CYS A 650 9.15 10.50 -31.12
CA CYS A 650 10.15 10.14 -32.11
C CYS A 650 11.52 10.66 -31.70
N PHE A 651 12.40 9.77 -31.22
CA PHE A 651 13.83 10.07 -31.05
C PHE A 651 14.64 9.64 -32.28
N ASP A 652 14.17 8.58 -32.95
CA ASP A 652 14.63 8.07 -34.24
C ASP A 652 13.39 7.70 -35.07
N SER A 653 13.41 7.97 -36.38
CA SER A 653 12.25 7.84 -37.26
C SER A 653 11.71 6.39 -37.38
N ASN A 654 12.52 5.41 -37.00
CA ASN A 654 12.18 3.99 -37.08
C ASN A 654 11.73 3.34 -35.76
N ASN A 655 11.79 4.03 -34.62
CA ASN A 655 11.36 3.44 -33.34
C ASN A 655 10.76 4.48 -32.39
N PRO A 656 9.45 4.76 -32.50
CA PRO A 656 8.77 5.62 -31.54
C PRO A 656 8.67 4.94 -30.17
N ILE A 657 8.79 5.73 -29.10
CA ILE A 657 8.59 5.23 -27.73
C ILE A 657 7.30 5.79 -27.14
N TYR A 658 6.59 4.99 -26.35
CA TYR A 658 5.41 5.47 -25.62
C TYR A 658 5.82 6.31 -24.40
N VAL A 659 5.22 7.49 -24.30
CA VAL A 659 5.39 8.38 -23.16
C VAL A 659 4.04 8.81 -22.63
N THR A 660 3.99 9.12 -21.34
CA THR A 660 2.82 9.71 -20.70
C THR A 660 3.18 11.09 -20.18
N LEU A 661 2.45 12.09 -20.65
CA LEU A 661 2.49 13.44 -20.10
C LEU A 661 1.47 13.53 -18.97
N LYS A 662 1.92 13.90 -17.78
CA LYS A 662 1.09 14.17 -16.60
C LYS A 662 1.22 15.63 -16.21
N ALA A 663 0.13 16.27 -15.79
CA ALA A 663 0.18 17.63 -15.25
C ALA A 663 -0.73 17.80 -14.03
N THR A 664 -0.27 18.52 -13.01
CA THR A 664 -1.05 18.80 -11.79
C THR A 664 -0.69 20.17 -11.23
N LEU A 665 -1.63 20.78 -10.47
CA LEU A 665 -1.39 22.04 -9.78
C LEU A 665 -0.88 21.77 -8.37
N VAL A 666 0.17 22.50 -7.97
CA VAL A 666 0.78 22.41 -6.64
C VAL A 666 0.84 23.81 -6.04
N GLU A 667 0.37 23.94 -4.80
CA GLU A 667 0.52 25.16 -4.02
C GLU A 667 1.94 25.27 -3.47
N GLU A 668 2.70 26.26 -3.95
CA GLU A 668 4.03 26.59 -3.45
C GLU A 668 3.99 27.94 -2.69
N LEU A 669 5.04 28.24 -1.91
CA LEU A 669 5.12 29.48 -1.12
C LEU A 669 4.98 30.76 -1.97
N ASP A 670 5.40 30.69 -3.23
CA ASP A 670 5.38 31.79 -4.21
C ASP A 670 4.11 31.79 -5.08
N GLY A 671 3.11 30.96 -4.75
CA GLY A 671 1.84 30.82 -5.46
C GLY A 671 1.66 29.47 -6.18
N THR A 672 0.47 29.25 -6.72
CA THR A 672 0.12 28.01 -7.43
C THR A 672 1.01 27.81 -8.68
N GLN A 673 1.62 26.64 -8.80
CA GLN A 673 2.43 26.24 -9.96
C GLN A 673 1.80 25.03 -10.66
N LEU A 674 1.86 25.01 -12.00
CA LEU A 674 1.51 23.83 -12.79
C LEU A 674 2.77 23.00 -13.04
N ILE A 675 2.80 21.80 -12.48
CA ILE A 675 3.88 20.84 -12.69
C ILE A 675 3.50 19.94 -13.86
N VAL A 676 4.36 19.86 -14.87
CA VAL A 676 4.16 19.02 -16.06
C VAL A 676 5.31 18.03 -16.19
N GLY A 677 5.00 16.74 -16.10
CA GLY A 677 5.96 15.66 -16.25
C GLY A 677 5.76 14.88 -17.52
N LEU A 678 6.86 14.47 -18.14
CA LEU A 678 6.89 13.50 -19.21
C LEU A 678 7.55 12.23 -18.70
N ILE A 679 6.89 11.08 -18.88
CA ILE A 679 7.27 9.81 -18.25
C ILE A 679 7.41 8.74 -19.33
N ASP A 680 8.48 7.96 -19.28
CA ASP A 680 8.67 6.79 -20.15
C ASP A 680 7.73 5.66 -19.70
N VAL A 681 6.90 5.17 -20.61
CA VAL A 681 6.01 4.04 -20.39
C VAL A 681 6.16 2.98 -21.48
N ASP A 682 7.24 3.01 -22.27
CA ASP A 682 7.39 2.19 -23.47
C ASP A 682 7.39 0.70 -23.16
N ALA A 683 8.20 0.28 -22.19
CA ALA A 683 8.28 -1.12 -21.76
C ALA A 683 6.93 -1.63 -21.21
N GLN A 684 6.25 -0.81 -20.40
CA GLN A 684 4.96 -1.16 -19.81
C GLN A 684 3.87 -1.27 -20.90
N LYS A 685 3.77 -0.28 -21.79
CA LYS A 685 2.71 -0.23 -22.81
C LYS A 685 2.90 -1.32 -23.86
N ARG A 686 4.14 -1.62 -24.26
CA ARG A 686 4.42 -2.72 -25.20
C ARG A 686 4.05 -4.09 -24.60
N LYS A 687 4.34 -4.31 -23.31
CA LYS A 687 3.95 -5.54 -22.60
C LYS A 687 2.43 -5.69 -22.49
N GLU A 688 1.72 -4.60 -22.21
CA GLU A 688 0.25 -4.59 -22.16
C GLU A 688 -0.37 -4.92 -23.53
N LEU A 689 0.15 -4.32 -24.61
CA LEU A 689 -0.30 -4.61 -25.98
C LEU A 689 -0.02 -6.06 -26.38
N GLU A 690 1.14 -6.60 -26.00
CA GLU A 690 1.47 -8.00 -26.24
C GLU A 690 0.55 -8.94 -25.46
N TYR A 691 0.26 -8.63 -24.20
CA TYR A 691 -0.69 -9.38 -23.38
C TYR A 691 -2.10 -9.38 -23.98
N LEU A 692 -2.63 -8.22 -24.39
CA LEU A 692 -3.93 -8.11 -25.05
C LEU A 692 -3.99 -8.88 -26.37
N LYS A 693 -2.89 -8.87 -27.13
CA LYS A 693 -2.75 -9.67 -28.36
C LYS A 693 -2.77 -11.17 -28.05
N ASN A 694 -2.07 -11.59 -26.99
CA ASN A 694 -2.03 -12.98 -26.56
C ASN A 694 -3.39 -13.46 -26.04
N LEU A 695 -4.12 -12.62 -25.31
CA LEU A 695 -5.49 -12.89 -24.85
C LEU A 695 -6.43 -13.07 -26.05
N THR A 696 -6.39 -12.14 -27.01
CA THR A 696 -7.17 -12.23 -28.26
C THR A 696 -6.82 -13.50 -29.05
N VAL A 697 -5.55 -13.91 -29.10
CA VAL A 697 -5.12 -15.17 -29.76
C VAL A 697 -5.63 -16.40 -29.01
N ALA A 698 -5.63 -16.37 -27.67
CA ALA A 698 -6.15 -17.44 -26.84
C ALA A 698 -7.67 -17.60 -26.99
N GLU A 699 -8.42 -16.50 -26.97
CA GLU A 699 -9.87 -16.49 -27.21
C GLU A 699 -10.21 -17.02 -28.62
N ASN A 700 -9.50 -16.57 -29.65
CA ASN A 700 -9.70 -17.07 -31.01
C ASN A 700 -9.40 -18.57 -31.13
N LYS A 701 -8.35 -19.08 -30.46
CA LYS A 701 -8.05 -20.52 -30.44
C LYS A 701 -9.09 -21.35 -29.68
N ALA A 702 -9.71 -20.78 -28.66
CA ALA A 702 -10.71 -21.48 -27.85
C ALA A 702 -12.06 -21.63 -28.59
N ASN A 703 -12.44 -20.63 -29.41
CA ASN A 703 -13.82 -20.46 -29.89
C ASN A 703 -14.00 -20.45 -31.42
N ILE A 704 -12.93 -20.44 -32.22
CA ILE A 704 -12.99 -20.50 -33.69
C ILE A 704 -12.53 -21.87 -34.20
N ASP A 705 -13.18 -22.39 -35.23
CA ASP A 705 -12.76 -23.60 -35.95
C ASP A 705 -11.62 -23.27 -36.92
N GLU A 706 -10.47 -23.92 -36.76
CA GLU A 706 -9.25 -23.62 -37.53
C GLU A 706 -9.40 -23.85 -39.03
N LEU A 707 -10.30 -24.75 -39.45
CA LEU A 707 -10.47 -25.08 -40.86
C LEU A 707 -11.38 -24.09 -41.58
N THR A 708 -12.49 -23.71 -40.96
CA THR A 708 -13.58 -22.96 -41.62
C THR A 708 -13.64 -21.49 -41.21
N GLY A 709 -13.03 -21.11 -40.09
CA GLY A 709 -13.05 -19.75 -39.55
C GLY A 709 -14.38 -19.33 -38.93
N VAL A 710 -15.37 -20.24 -38.86
CA VAL A 710 -16.60 -20.03 -38.09
C VAL A 710 -16.42 -20.46 -36.64
N LYS A 711 -17.43 -20.25 -35.80
CA LYS A 711 -17.37 -20.64 -34.39
C LYS A 711 -17.30 -22.17 -34.25
N ASN A 712 -16.55 -22.67 -33.28
CA ASN A 712 -16.41 -24.12 -33.06
C ASN A 712 -17.50 -24.66 -32.09
N LYS A 713 -17.39 -25.96 -31.75
CA LYS A 713 -18.31 -26.64 -30.84
C LYS A 713 -18.37 -26.03 -29.44
N ASN A 714 -17.26 -25.53 -28.91
CA ASN A 714 -17.22 -24.91 -27.58
C ASN A 714 -18.02 -23.61 -27.59
N ALA A 715 -17.80 -22.77 -28.61
CA ALA A 715 -18.56 -21.55 -28.80
C ALA A 715 -20.08 -21.80 -29.02
N TYR A 716 -20.46 -22.95 -29.58
CA TYR A 716 -21.87 -23.36 -29.66
C TYR A 716 -22.44 -23.69 -28.27
N ALA A 717 -21.72 -24.46 -27.46
CA ALA A 717 -22.15 -24.81 -26.11
C ALA A 717 -22.31 -23.57 -25.21
N GLU A 718 -21.41 -22.60 -25.31
CA GLU A 718 -21.53 -21.31 -24.63
C GLU A 718 -22.77 -20.53 -25.10
N ALA A 719 -23.01 -20.47 -26.41
CA ALA A 719 -24.16 -19.77 -26.98
C ALA A 719 -25.49 -20.45 -26.62
N GLU A 720 -25.51 -21.78 -26.55
CA GLU A 720 -26.64 -22.58 -26.08
C GLU A 720 -26.98 -22.25 -24.63
N ASN A 721 -25.98 -22.25 -23.73
CA ASN A 721 -26.18 -21.91 -22.32
C ASN A 721 -26.71 -20.49 -22.15
N LEU A 722 -26.09 -19.52 -22.83
CA LEU A 722 -26.53 -18.12 -22.78
C LEU A 722 -27.96 -17.94 -23.29
N LEU A 723 -28.30 -18.60 -24.40
CA LEU A 723 -29.63 -18.49 -25.00
C LEU A 723 -30.69 -19.17 -24.11
N ASN A 724 -30.39 -20.30 -23.48
CA ASN A 724 -31.27 -20.94 -22.49
C ASN A 724 -31.59 -20.00 -21.31
N GLU A 725 -30.59 -19.27 -20.78
CA GLU A 725 -30.80 -18.26 -19.74
C GLU A 725 -31.68 -17.09 -20.23
N GLN A 726 -31.47 -16.64 -21.47
CA GLN A 726 -32.29 -15.59 -22.08
C GLN A 726 -33.74 -16.03 -22.33
N ILE A 727 -33.98 -17.31 -22.62
CA ILE A 727 -35.33 -17.88 -22.75
C ILE A 727 -36.01 -17.93 -21.38
N LYS A 728 -35.33 -18.43 -20.33
CA LYS A 728 -35.85 -18.48 -18.96
C LYS A 728 -36.26 -17.10 -18.44
N THR A 729 -35.45 -16.08 -18.73
CA THR A 729 -35.69 -14.70 -18.31
C THR A 729 -36.65 -13.93 -19.22
N GLY A 730 -37.18 -14.55 -20.28
CA GLY A 730 -38.12 -13.95 -21.23
C GLY A 730 -37.53 -12.86 -22.12
N LYS A 731 -36.18 -12.72 -22.17
CA LYS A 731 -35.46 -11.73 -22.97
C LYS A 731 -35.43 -12.07 -24.46
N VAL A 732 -35.50 -13.36 -24.81
CA VAL A 732 -35.58 -13.85 -26.20
C VAL A 732 -36.83 -14.69 -26.36
N LYS A 733 -37.64 -14.34 -27.37
CA LYS A 733 -38.88 -15.07 -27.71
C LYS A 733 -38.83 -15.76 -29.08
N ASP A 734 -38.05 -15.19 -30.01
CA ASP A 734 -38.01 -15.61 -31.40
C ASP A 734 -36.61 -16.08 -31.79
N TYR A 735 -36.43 -17.40 -31.87
CA TYR A 735 -35.20 -18.03 -32.35
C TYR A 735 -35.52 -19.36 -33.05
N ALA A 736 -34.63 -19.83 -33.92
CA ALA A 736 -34.72 -21.15 -34.51
C ALA A 736 -33.33 -21.80 -34.56
N ILE A 737 -33.30 -23.12 -34.47
CA ILE A 737 -32.07 -23.90 -34.65
C ILE A 737 -32.12 -24.53 -36.03
N VAL A 738 -31.02 -24.41 -36.77
CA VAL A 738 -30.82 -25.04 -38.07
C VAL A 738 -29.63 -25.99 -37.95
N VAL A 739 -29.84 -27.25 -38.30
CA VAL A 739 -28.81 -28.28 -38.34
C VAL A 739 -28.53 -28.62 -39.80
N CYS A 740 -27.27 -28.52 -40.17
CA CYS A 740 -26.77 -28.76 -41.53
C CYS A 740 -25.75 -29.89 -41.50
N ASP A 741 -25.91 -30.86 -42.38
CA ASP A 741 -24.99 -31.99 -42.52
C ASP A 741 -24.60 -32.17 -43.98
N MET A 742 -23.30 -32.20 -44.26
CA MET A 742 -22.79 -32.31 -45.63
C MET A 742 -22.83 -33.75 -46.14
N ASN A 743 -23.22 -33.94 -47.39
CA ASN A 743 -23.25 -35.24 -48.03
C ASN A 743 -21.96 -35.54 -48.80
N GLY A 744 -21.47 -36.78 -48.69
CA GLY A 744 -20.40 -37.31 -49.56
C GLY A 744 -18.97 -36.94 -49.13
N LEU A 745 -18.77 -36.32 -47.96
CA LEU A 745 -17.43 -35.94 -47.49
C LEU A 745 -16.47 -37.14 -47.42
N LYS A 746 -16.96 -38.30 -46.94
CA LYS A 746 -16.17 -39.53 -46.87
C LYS A 746 -15.70 -40.00 -48.25
N ASP A 747 -16.58 -39.99 -49.24
CA ASP A 747 -16.23 -40.41 -50.61
C ASP A 747 -15.20 -39.46 -51.24
N VAL A 748 -15.31 -38.15 -50.97
CA VAL A 748 -14.35 -37.13 -51.40
C VAL A 748 -12.98 -37.37 -50.73
N ASN A 749 -12.95 -37.63 -49.42
CA ASN A 749 -11.73 -37.94 -48.69
C ASN A 749 -11.06 -39.22 -49.21
N ASP A 750 -11.85 -40.28 -49.44
CA ASP A 750 -11.34 -41.59 -49.87
C ASP A 750 -10.86 -41.57 -51.33
N THR A 751 -11.43 -40.70 -52.18
CA THR A 751 -11.10 -40.63 -53.62
C THR A 751 -10.04 -39.57 -53.95
N LEU A 752 -10.11 -38.39 -53.30
CA LEU A 752 -9.32 -37.20 -53.65
C LEU A 752 -8.38 -36.73 -52.52
N GLY A 753 -8.44 -37.37 -51.35
CA GLY A 753 -7.60 -37.09 -50.19
C GLY A 753 -8.15 -35.99 -49.28
N HIS A 754 -7.57 -35.91 -48.07
CA HIS A 754 -8.05 -35.01 -47.01
C HIS A 754 -8.00 -33.52 -47.35
N LEU A 755 -7.02 -33.06 -48.15
CA LEU A 755 -6.95 -31.66 -48.57
C LEU A 755 -8.15 -31.26 -49.47
N ALA A 756 -8.65 -32.20 -50.28
CA ALA A 756 -9.85 -31.98 -51.08
C ALA A 756 -11.11 -32.00 -50.20
N GLY A 757 -11.14 -32.85 -49.17
CA GLY A 757 -12.21 -32.83 -48.15
C GLY A 757 -12.24 -31.54 -47.33
N ASP A 758 -11.08 -31.00 -46.96
CA ASP A 758 -10.95 -29.72 -46.26
C ASP A 758 -11.52 -28.57 -47.10
N GLN A 759 -11.22 -28.54 -48.40
CA GLN A 759 -11.82 -27.56 -49.32
C GLN A 759 -13.34 -27.80 -49.47
N PHE A 760 -13.77 -29.04 -49.52
CA PHE A 760 -15.19 -29.40 -49.59
C PHE A 760 -15.96 -28.88 -48.36
N ILE A 761 -15.38 -29.00 -47.16
CA ILE A 761 -15.94 -28.47 -45.91
C ILE A 761 -16.01 -26.94 -45.93
N LYS A 762 -14.95 -26.26 -46.40
CA LYS A 762 -14.94 -24.80 -46.58
C LYS A 762 -16.04 -24.34 -47.53
N ASP A 763 -16.23 -25.03 -48.65
CA ASP A 763 -17.28 -24.71 -49.63
C ASP A 763 -18.69 -24.88 -49.06
N GLY A 764 -18.92 -25.93 -48.28
CA GLY A 764 -20.18 -26.13 -47.54
C GLY A 764 -20.41 -25.04 -46.49
N CYS A 765 -19.39 -24.72 -45.70
CA CYS A 765 -19.46 -23.65 -44.72
C CYS A 765 -19.81 -22.30 -45.38
N MET A 766 -19.19 -21.95 -46.51
CA MET A 766 -19.50 -20.73 -47.24
C MET A 766 -20.96 -20.69 -47.72
N LEU A 767 -21.53 -21.83 -48.14
CA LEU A 767 -22.93 -21.90 -48.53
C LEU A 767 -23.87 -21.55 -47.36
N ILE A 768 -23.54 -22.05 -46.16
CA ILE A 768 -24.29 -21.78 -44.93
C ILE A 768 -24.15 -20.30 -44.52
N CYS A 769 -22.93 -19.77 -44.45
CA CYS A 769 -22.69 -18.35 -44.09
C CYS A 769 -23.37 -17.38 -45.08
N ASN A 770 -23.43 -17.72 -46.36
CA ASN A 770 -24.11 -16.91 -47.39
C ASN A 770 -25.65 -17.00 -47.32
N ALA A 771 -26.20 -18.05 -46.72
CA ALA A 771 -27.62 -18.15 -46.42
C ALA A 771 -27.95 -17.40 -45.13
N PHE A 772 -27.17 -17.60 -44.08
CA PHE A 772 -27.39 -17.06 -42.73
C PHE A 772 -26.42 -15.93 -42.39
N ALA A 773 -26.45 -14.85 -43.18
CA ALA A 773 -25.49 -13.75 -43.06
C ALA A 773 -25.65 -12.88 -41.80
N HIS A 774 -26.76 -13.04 -41.07
CA HIS A 774 -27.07 -12.27 -39.86
C HIS A 774 -27.15 -13.15 -38.60
N SER A 775 -26.74 -14.42 -38.69
CA SER A 775 -26.78 -15.37 -37.60
C SER A 775 -25.42 -16.05 -37.42
N PRO A 776 -25.02 -16.38 -36.18
CA PRO A 776 -23.78 -17.10 -35.95
C PRO A 776 -23.89 -18.54 -36.48
N VAL A 777 -22.86 -18.96 -37.22
CA VAL A 777 -22.67 -20.31 -37.73
C VAL A 777 -21.62 -21.02 -36.88
N TYR A 778 -21.91 -22.26 -36.51
CA TYR A 778 -21.07 -23.09 -35.66
C TYR A 778 -20.74 -24.40 -36.37
N ARG A 779 -19.49 -24.83 -36.34
CA ARG A 779 -19.10 -26.19 -36.73
C ARG A 779 -19.00 -27.06 -35.49
N VAL A 780 -19.93 -28.02 -35.36
CA VAL A 780 -20.08 -28.85 -34.15
C VAL A 780 -19.55 -30.27 -34.34
N GLY A 781 -19.33 -30.68 -35.59
CA GLY A 781 -18.80 -31.99 -35.97
C GLY A 781 -17.90 -31.91 -37.20
N GLY A 782 -17.60 -33.07 -37.80
CA GLY A 782 -16.73 -33.13 -38.99
C GLY A 782 -17.33 -32.43 -40.20
N ASP A 783 -18.55 -32.82 -40.56
CA ASP A 783 -19.41 -32.32 -41.64
C ASP A 783 -20.69 -31.64 -41.14
N GLU A 784 -20.81 -31.45 -39.83
CA GLU A 784 -22.02 -30.95 -39.15
C GLU A 784 -21.85 -29.50 -38.70
N PHE A 785 -22.85 -28.68 -39.05
CA PHE A 785 -22.92 -27.27 -38.71
C PHE A 785 -24.28 -26.94 -38.07
N VAL A 786 -24.27 -25.95 -37.20
CA VAL A 786 -25.45 -25.43 -36.51
C VAL A 786 -25.54 -23.94 -36.70
N VAL A 787 -26.75 -23.42 -36.89
CA VAL A 787 -27.03 -21.99 -36.92
C VAL A 787 -28.09 -21.68 -35.87
N ILE A 788 -27.81 -20.68 -35.04
CA ILE A 788 -28.81 -20.09 -34.14
C ILE A 788 -29.41 -18.89 -34.87
N ALA A 789 -30.53 -19.10 -35.54
CA ALA A 789 -31.18 -18.07 -36.35
C ALA A 789 -32.04 -17.15 -35.47
N GLN A 790 -31.75 -15.84 -35.51
CA GLN A 790 -32.49 -14.79 -34.81
C GLN A 790 -32.77 -13.60 -35.73
N GLY A 791 -33.69 -12.72 -35.34
CA GLY A 791 -33.99 -11.48 -36.05
C GLY A 791 -34.36 -11.68 -37.53
N LYS A 792 -33.54 -11.12 -38.44
CA LYS A 792 -33.83 -11.14 -39.89
C LYS A 792 -33.80 -12.55 -40.48
N ASP A 793 -32.83 -13.37 -40.09
CA ASP A 793 -32.70 -14.72 -40.63
C ASP A 793 -33.80 -15.63 -40.09
N TYR A 794 -34.18 -15.47 -38.81
CA TYR A 794 -35.36 -16.12 -38.23
C TYR A 794 -36.63 -15.81 -39.03
N SER A 795 -36.88 -14.53 -39.34
CA SER A 795 -38.09 -14.10 -40.08
C SER A 795 -38.17 -14.64 -41.52
N LYS A 796 -37.05 -15.12 -42.08
CA LYS A 796 -36.93 -15.61 -43.46
C LYS A 796 -36.48 -17.06 -43.53
N LEU A 797 -36.59 -17.81 -42.43
CA LEU A 797 -35.97 -19.12 -42.27
C LEU A 797 -36.31 -20.08 -43.41
N ASP A 798 -37.60 -20.21 -43.75
CA ASP A 798 -38.06 -21.11 -44.82
C ASP A 798 -37.48 -20.73 -46.18
N TYR A 799 -37.39 -19.43 -46.49
CA TYR A 799 -36.78 -18.93 -47.72
C TYR A 799 -35.27 -19.19 -47.77
N LEU A 800 -34.57 -19.06 -46.63
CA LEU A 800 -33.14 -19.34 -46.54
C LEU A 800 -32.83 -20.83 -46.72
N ILE A 801 -33.69 -21.70 -46.19
CA ILE A 801 -33.58 -23.16 -46.41
C ILE A 801 -33.86 -23.49 -47.88
N GLU A 802 -34.90 -22.92 -48.49
CA GLU A 802 -35.20 -23.12 -49.92
C GLU A 802 -34.05 -22.63 -50.82
N LYS A 803 -33.35 -21.56 -50.42
CA LYS A 803 -32.16 -21.06 -51.12
C LYS A 803 -31.02 -22.09 -51.09
N ILE A 804 -30.80 -22.76 -49.96
CA ILE A 804 -29.81 -23.86 -49.87
C ILE A 804 -30.27 -25.06 -50.71
N ASP A 805 -31.56 -25.38 -50.74
CA ASP A 805 -32.09 -26.50 -51.53
C ASP A 805 -31.93 -26.28 -53.04
N LYS A 806 -32.17 -25.06 -53.52
CA LYS A 806 -31.88 -24.68 -54.92
C LYS A 806 -30.39 -24.84 -55.23
N ALA A 807 -29.52 -24.37 -54.32
CA ALA A 807 -28.08 -24.55 -54.48
C ALA A 807 -27.68 -26.03 -54.47
N ASN A 808 -28.31 -26.87 -53.65
CA ASN A 808 -28.09 -28.32 -53.63
C ASN A 808 -28.43 -28.98 -54.97
N ALA A 809 -29.56 -28.61 -55.59
CA ALA A 809 -29.97 -29.13 -56.89
C ALA A 809 -28.95 -28.79 -57.99
N GLU A 810 -28.48 -27.53 -58.01
CA GLU A 810 -27.43 -27.09 -58.95
C GLU A 810 -26.08 -27.76 -58.68
N ASN A 811 -25.70 -27.90 -57.41
CA ASN A 811 -24.43 -28.47 -57.00
C ASN A 811 -24.37 -29.97 -57.29
N LYS A 812 -25.47 -30.72 -57.11
CA LYS A 812 -25.53 -32.14 -57.46
C LYS A 812 -25.26 -32.38 -58.95
N ALA A 813 -25.84 -31.56 -59.83
CA ALA A 813 -25.61 -31.66 -61.28
C ALA A 813 -24.14 -31.40 -61.67
N LYS A 814 -23.38 -30.69 -60.83
CA LYS A 814 -21.98 -30.31 -61.05
C LYS A 814 -20.98 -31.10 -60.19
N GLY A 815 -21.44 -32.09 -59.42
CA GLY A 815 -20.60 -32.86 -58.49
C GLY A 815 -19.99 -32.02 -57.35
N ARG A 816 -20.64 -30.93 -56.95
CA ARG A 816 -20.22 -30.02 -55.87
C ARG A 816 -20.92 -30.35 -54.55
N VAL A 817 -20.50 -29.68 -53.47
CA VAL A 817 -21.04 -29.88 -52.12
C VAL A 817 -22.56 -29.76 -52.07
N THR A 818 -23.20 -30.75 -51.46
CA THR A 818 -24.63 -30.72 -51.12
C THR A 818 -24.78 -31.05 -49.64
N MET A 819 -25.83 -30.56 -49.00
CA MET A 819 -26.08 -30.77 -47.57
C MET A 819 -27.55 -30.99 -47.27
N ALA A 820 -27.83 -31.84 -46.29
CA ALA A 820 -29.15 -31.92 -45.68
C ALA A 820 -29.31 -30.78 -44.66
N VAL A 821 -30.42 -30.07 -44.71
CA VAL A 821 -30.73 -28.96 -43.79
C VAL A 821 -32.07 -29.23 -43.13
N GLY A 822 -32.09 -29.28 -41.80
CA GLY A 822 -33.28 -29.33 -40.98
C GLY A 822 -33.35 -28.14 -40.04
N ALA A 823 -34.55 -27.65 -39.77
CA ALA A 823 -34.76 -26.54 -38.86
C ALA A 823 -35.95 -26.77 -37.95
N ALA A 824 -35.92 -26.13 -36.77
CA ALA A 824 -37.02 -26.08 -35.84
C ALA A 824 -37.09 -24.71 -35.18
N TYR A 825 -38.31 -24.21 -34.98
CA TYR A 825 -38.57 -22.94 -34.31
C TYR A 825 -38.62 -23.15 -32.80
N GLY A 826 -38.04 -22.22 -32.05
CA GLY A 826 -38.21 -22.11 -30.61
C GLY A 826 -39.67 -21.97 -30.24
N LYS A 827 -40.09 -22.68 -29.20
CA LYS A 827 -41.45 -22.59 -28.63
C LYS A 827 -41.35 -22.42 -27.13
N GLU A 828 -42.37 -21.79 -26.56
CA GLU A 828 -42.46 -21.58 -25.12
C GLU A 828 -42.39 -22.94 -24.39
N GLY A 829 -41.52 -23.02 -23.38
CA GLY A 829 -41.29 -24.23 -22.59
C GLY A 829 -40.27 -25.22 -23.16
N LEU A 830 -39.66 -24.96 -24.32
CA LEU A 830 -38.55 -25.77 -24.86
C LEU A 830 -37.19 -25.13 -24.57
N THR A 831 -36.20 -25.95 -24.26
CA THR A 831 -34.78 -25.54 -24.23
C THR A 831 -34.22 -25.47 -25.65
N VAL A 832 -33.06 -24.84 -25.81
CA VAL A 832 -32.31 -24.85 -27.07
C VAL A 832 -31.98 -26.28 -27.51
N GLY A 833 -31.62 -27.16 -26.57
CA GLY A 833 -31.38 -28.59 -26.83
C GLY A 833 -32.60 -29.32 -27.40
N ASP A 834 -33.80 -29.09 -26.83
CA ASP A 834 -35.04 -29.70 -27.34
C ASP A 834 -35.35 -29.27 -28.78
N VAL A 835 -35.05 -28.02 -29.12
CA VAL A 835 -35.24 -27.47 -30.47
C VAL A 835 -34.17 -28.00 -31.42
N PHE A 836 -32.94 -28.18 -30.94
CA PHE A 836 -31.86 -28.81 -31.68
C PHE A 836 -32.23 -30.24 -32.08
N GLU A 837 -32.76 -31.06 -31.16
CA GLU A 837 -33.19 -32.44 -31.46
C GLU A 837 -34.28 -32.49 -32.55
N GLN A 838 -35.22 -31.54 -32.53
CA GLN A 838 -36.25 -31.43 -33.57
C GLN A 838 -35.65 -31.04 -34.93
N ALA A 839 -34.72 -30.09 -34.94
CA ALA A 839 -34.03 -29.67 -36.16
C ALA A 839 -33.18 -30.80 -36.75
N ASP A 840 -32.48 -31.55 -35.90
CA ASP A 840 -31.68 -32.72 -36.28
C ASP A 840 -32.54 -33.85 -36.87
N ALA A 841 -33.69 -34.15 -36.23
CA ALA A 841 -34.65 -35.12 -36.77
C ALA A 841 -35.16 -34.72 -38.17
N ASN A 842 -35.48 -33.43 -38.37
CA ASN A 842 -35.88 -32.90 -39.67
C ASN A 842 -34.77 -32.99 -40.71
N MET A 843 -33.53 -32.70 -40.31
CA MET A 843 -32.34 -32.83 -41.16
C MET A 843 -32.17 -34.28 -41.61
N TYR A 844 -32.28 -35.24 -40.69
CA TYR A 844 -32.11 -36.66 -40.97
C TYR A 844 -33.18 -37.21 -41.93
N ILE A 845 -34.44 -36.77 -41.80
CA ILE A 845 -35.52 -37.10 -42.76
C ILE A 845 -35.15 -36.61 -44.16
N LYS A 846 -34.63 -35.39 -44.27
CA LYS A 846 -34.21 -34.80 -45.55
C LYS A 846 -33.01 -35.54 -46.14
N LYS A 847 -32.01 -35.88 -45.31
CA LYS A 847 -30.84 -36.67 -45.70
C LYS A 847 -31.24 -38.02 -46.32
N LYS A 848 -32.27 -38.68 -45.77
CA LYS A 848 -32.83 -39.93 -46.33
C LYS A 848 -33.47 -39.73 -47.70
N ARG A 849 -34.26 -38.67 -47.91
CA ARG A 849 -34.89 -38.36 -49.21
C ARG A 849 -33.86 -38.08 -50.30
N MET A 850 -32.84 -37.29 -49.97
CA MET A 850 -31.75 -36.96 -50.90
C MET A 850 -30.98 -38.21 -51.38
N LYS A 851 -30.86 -39.24 -50.53
CA LYS A 851 -30.27 -40.55 -50.89
C LYS A 851 -31.18 -41.40 -51.79
N GLN A 852 -32.51 -41.20 -51.74
CA GLN A 852 -33.49 -41.93 -52.54
C GLN A 852 -33.76 -41.30 -53.91
N GLY A 853 -33.18 -40.13 -54.20
CA GLY A 853 -33.25 -39.48 -55.51
C GLY A 853 -34.20 -38.28 -55.58
N ASP A 854 -35.02 -38.06 -54.54
CA ASP A 854 -35.88 -36.89 -54.41
C ASP A 854 -35.09 -35.73 -53.77
N ILE A 855 -34.86 -34.67 -54.53
CA ILE A 855 -34.27 -33.41 -54.06
C ILE A 855 -35.31 -32.32 -54.15
#